data_AF-G5C7L9-F1
#
_entry.id   AF-G5C7L9-F1
#
_cell.length_a   1.000
_cell.length_b   1.000
_cell.length_c   1.000
_cell.angle_alpha   90.00
_cell.angle_beta   90.00
_cell.angle_gamma   90.00
#
_symmetry.space_group_name_H-M   'P 1'
#
loop_
_entity.id
_entity.type
_entity.pdbx_description
1 polymer ?
#
loop_
_entity_poly.entity_id
_entity_poly.type
_entity_poly.pdbx_seq_one_letter_code
_entity_poly.pdbx_strand_id
1 'polypeptide(L)'
;MRRLSLWWLLSRVCLLLPPPCALVLAGVPGSSSHPQPCQILKRIGHAVRVGAVHLQPWTTAPRATSRAPDGSRAGAQRDEPEPGSWRPLAPSQGARWLGSAFHGRGPPGPRKPGEGPRGETLWPREALLFAVDNLNRVEGLLPYNLSLEVVMAIETGLGDLPLLPFSSPSSPWSSDPFSFLQSVCHTVVVQGVSALLAFPQSQGEMMELDLVSSVLHIPAISIVRHEFPRESQNPLHLQLSLENSLSSDAGVTVSILTMNNWYNFSLLLCQEDWNITDFLLFIQNNSKFHLGSIINITANLSSPKDLLSFLQVHLESVKDSTPTVVMFGCDMESIRQIFEISSQFGVTPPELHWVLGDSQNVKELRTEGLPLGLIAHGKTTQSVFEYYVQDAMELVARAVATATMLQPELALIPSTMNCMDVKTTNLTSGQYLSRFLANTTFRGLSGSIKVKDSTIISSENNFFIWNLQHDPMGKPMWTRLGSWQGGKIVMDYGTWPEQAQRHKTHFQHSSKLHLRVVTLIEHPFVFTREVDDEGLCPAGQLCLDPMTNDSSMLDSLFNSLHSSNDTVPIKFKKCCYGYCIDLLEKLAEDMNFDFDLYIVGDGKYGAWKNGHWTGLVGDLLNGTAHMAVTSFSINTARSQVIDFTSPFFSTSLGILVRTRDTAAPIGAFMWPLHWTMWLGIFVTLHITAIFLTLYEWKSPFGMTPKGRNRSKVFSFSSALNVCYALLFGRTAAIKPPKCWTGRFLMNLWAIFCMFCLSTYTANLAAVMVGEKIYEELSGIHDPKVIFPFTLDFFTAHCNPYVVSYAIVCLSSSSNARIFSQPTVETSVQESTAWFTQMFYCFIK
;
A
#
# COMPACT_ATOMS: atom_id res chain seq x y z
N MET A 1 53.32 -41.83 -60.33
CA MET A 1 53.12 -41.72 -58.86
C MET A 1 54.00 -40.61 -58.33
N ARG A 2 53.45 -39.41 -58.11
CA ARG A 2 53.99 -38.28 -57.31
C ARG A 2 53.11 -37.05 -57.60
N ARG A 3 52.21 -36.71 -56.67
CA ARG A 3 51.65 -35.35 -56.41
C ARG A 3 50.51 -35.48 -55.39
N LEU A 4 50.88 -35.63 -54.12
CA LEU A 4 50.01 -35.45 -52.94
C LEU A 4 50.93 -35.11 -51.77
N SER A 5 51.32 -33.84 -51.68
CA SER A 5 52.17 -33.33 -50.58
C SER A 5 52.07 -31.80 -50.40
N LEU A 6 51.01 -31.15 -50.89
CA LEU A 6 50.83 -29.69 -50.72
C LEU A 6 49.67 -29.32 -49.76
N TRP A 7 48.83 -30.27 -49.36
CA TRP A 7 47.68 -30.01 -48.47
C TRP A 7 47.93 -30.29 -46.98
N TRP A 8 49.07 -30.87 -46.63
CA TRP A 8 49.43 -31.14 -45.23
C TRP A 8 50.17 -29.99 -44.52
N LEU A 9 50.61 -28.96 -45.25
CA LEU A 9 51.34 -27.81 -44.70
C LEU A 9 50.48 -26.57 -44.42
N LEU A 10 49.28 -26.46 -45.01
CA LEU A 10 48.37 -25.32 -44.80
C LEU A 10 47.53 -25.43 -43.52
N SER A 11 47.43 -26.61 -42.90
CA SER A 11 46.61 -26.81 -41.71
C SER A 11 47.33 -26.52 -40.38
N ARG A 12 48.62 -26.17 -40.39
CA ARG A 12 49.43 -25.89 -39.17
C ARG A 12 49.88 -24.44 -39.00
N VAL A 13 49.50 -23.53 -39.88
CA VAL A 13 49.90 -22.10 -39.80
C VAL A 13 48.81 -21.19 -39.20
N CYS A 14 47.59 -21.68 -38.97
CA CYS A 14 46.49 -20.90 -38.37
C CYS A 14 46.34 -21.03 -36.83
N LEU A 15 47.35 -21.52 -36.10
CA LEU A 15 47.28 -21.71 -34.63
C LEU A 15 48.38 -20.98 -33.84
N LEU A 16 49.03 -19.96 -34.43
CA LEU A 16 50.06 -19.15 -33.74
C LEU A 16 49.76 -17.65 -33.82
N LEU A 17 48.63 -17.23 -33.23
CA LEU A 17 48.35 -15.84 -32.88
C LEU A 17 47.46 -15.83 -31.61
N PRO A 18 47.97 -15.43 -30.42
CA PRO A 18 47.11 -15.17 -29.27
C PRO A 18 46.51 -13.75 -29.33
N PRO A 19 45.27 -13.55 -28.84
CA PRO A 19 44.60 -12.25 -28.80
C PRO A 19 45.11 -11.34 -27.65
N PRO A 20 44.93 -10.00 -27.74
CA PRO A 20 45.48 -9.04 -26.78
C PRO A 20 44.53 -8.88 -25.58
N CYS A 21 44.68 -9.70 -24.54
CA CYS A 21 43.87 -9.56 -23.31
C CYS A 21 44.62 -9.88 -22.00
N ALA A 22 45.95 -9.87 -21.98
CA ALA A 22 46.73 -10.30 -20.80
C ALA A 22 47.71 -9.24 -20.26
N LEU A 23 47.33 -7.95 -20.25
CA LEU A 23 48.16 -6.87 -19.70
C LEU A 23 47.32 -5.81 -18.94
N VAL A 24 46.43 -6.22 -18.02
CA VAL A 24 45.72 -5.28 -17.11
C VAL A 24 45.64 -5.77 -15.64
N LEU A 25 46.35 -6.82 -15.23
CA LEU A 25 46.31 -7.30 -13.83
C LEU A 25 47.64 -7.18 -13.07
N ALA A 26 48.22 -5.99 -13.07
CA ALA A 26 49.31 -5.64 -12.16
C ALA A 26 49.16 -4.18 -11.71
N GLY A 27 48.39 -3.98 -10.64
CA GLY A 27 48.13 -2.66 -10.08
C GLY A 27 47.14 -2.71 -8.92
N VAL A 28 47.44 -3.48 -7.87
CA VAL A 28 46.72 -3.39 -6.59
C VAL A 28 47.69 -2.78 -5.55
N PRO A 29 47.45 -1.55 -5.05
CA PRO A 29 48.18 -1.01 -3.92
C PRO A 29 47.77 -1.70 -2.61
N GLY A 30 48.69 -1.71 -1.66
CA GLY A 30 48.60 -2.43 -0.39
C GLY A 30 47.38 -2.12 0.47
N SER A 31 47.01 -3.13 1.26
CA SER A 31 45.96 -3.09 2.27
C SER A 31 46.26 -2.06 3.37
N SER A 32 45.61 -0.90 3.28
CA SER A 32 45.31 -0.07 4.44
C SER A 32 44.13 -0.68 5.21
N SER A 33 44.28 -0.78 6.53
CA SER A 33 43.26 -1.18 7.51
C SER A 33 41.87 -0.57 7.19
N HIS A 34 40.90 -1.43 6.93
CA HIS A 34 39.51 -1.10 6.59
C HIS A 34 38.75 -0.54 7.81
N PRO A 35 37.75 0.35 7.64
CA PRO A 35 36.94 0.87 8.74
C PRO A 35 36.30 -0.26 9.57
N GLN A 36 36.33 -0.09 10.90
CA GLN A 36 35.91 -1.05 11.92
C GLN A 36 34.53 -1.73 11.75
N PRO A 37 33.48 -1.17 11.10
CA PRO A 37 32.22 -1.90 10.91
C PRO A 37 32.34 -3.17 10.04
N CYS A 38 33.28 -3.27 9.10
CA CYS A 38 33.34 -4.42 8.18
C CYS A 38 33.73 -5.76 8.87
N GLN A 39 34.55 -5.71 9.92
CA GLN A 39 34.94 -6.92 10.66
C GLN A 39 33.81 -7.44 11.55
N ILE A 40 33.05 -6.52 12.16
CA ILE A 40 31.88 -6.84 12.99
C ILE A 40 30.79 -7.46 12.10
N LEU A 41 30.50 -6.85 10.93
CA LEU A 41 29.52 -7.35 9.97
C LEU A 41 29.86 -8.76 9.46
N LYS A 42 31.14 -9.05 9.21
CA LYS A 42 31.61 -10.39 8.84
C LYS A 42 31.38 -11.43 9.95
N ARG A 43 31.45 -11.02 11.22
CA ARG A 43 31.27 -11.92 12.38
C ARG A 43 29.80 -12.28 12.63
N ILE A 44 28.88 -11.36 12.38
CA ILE A 44 27.44 -11.55 12.61
C ILE A 44 26.68 -12.09 11.39
N GLY A 45 27.32 -12.12 10.20
CA GLY A 45 26.69 -12.63 8.98
C GLY A 45 25.65 -11.68 8.35
N HIS A 46 25.82 -10.36 8.55
CA HIS A 46 24.90 -9.32 8.04
C HIS A 46 23.43 -9.41 8.53
N ALA A 47 23.17 -10.12 9.64
CA ALA A 47 21.82 -10.23 10.20
C ALA A 47 21.78 -9.88 11.70
N VAL A 48 20.70 -9.22 12.12
CA VAL A 48 20.31 -9.04 13.52
C VAL A 48 19.30 -10.11 13.88
N ARG A 49 19.64 -10.97 14.85
CA ARG A 49 18.82 -12.13 15.23
C ARG A 49 17.98 -11.84 16.46
N VAL A 50 16.68 -12.08 16.36
CA VAL A 50 15.72 -11.97 17.47
C VAL A 50 15.24 -13.37 17.85
N GLY A 51 15.41 -13.74 19.11
CA GLY A 51 14.94 -15.03 19.61
C GLY A 51 13.44 -15.00 19.89
N ALA A 52 12.74 -16.09 19.65
CA ALA A 52 11.31 -16.21 19.89
C ALA A 52 10.99 -17.45 20.74
N VAL A 53 10.26 -17.26 21.84
CA VAL A 53 9.95 -18.29 22.85
C VAL A 53 8.46 -18.29 23.23
N HIS A 54 7.95 -19.38 23.81
CA HIS A 54 6.53 -19.59 24.13
C HIS A 54 5.62 -19.35 22.90
N LEU A 55 5.76 -20.15 21.84
CA LEU A 55 5.09 -19.90 20.55
C LEU A 55 3.76 -20.63 20.40
N GLN A 56 3.21 -21.10 21.52
CA GLN A 56 1.98 -21.88 21.56
C GLN A 56 0.76 -21.05 21.09
N PRO A 57 -0.17 -21.64 20.31
CA PRO A 57 -1.40 -20.97 19.93
C PRO A 57 -2.24 -20.61 21.16
N TRP A 58 -2.75 -19.39 21.23
CA TRP A 58 -3.63 -19.00 22.32
C TRP A 58 -5.05 -19.52 22.05
N THR A 59 -5.48 -20.53 22.81
CA THR A 59 -6.84 -21.09 22.70
C THR A 59 -7.75 -20.52 23.80
N THR A 60 -8.87 -19.92 23.41
CA THR A 60 -9.90 -19.49 24.38
C THR A 60 -10.70 -20.71 24.83
N ALA A 61 -10.44 -21.23 26.02
CA ALA A 61 -11.47 -21.99 26.73
C ALA A 61 -12.53 -20.99 27.21
N PRO A 62 -13.84 -21.25 27.02
CA PRO A 62 -14.87 -20.43 27.65
C PRO A 62 -14.68 -20.50 29.17
N ARG A 63 -14.63 -19.34 29.82
CA ARG A 63 -14.54 -19.20 31.27
C ARG A 63 -15.75 -19.91 31.88
N ALA A 64 -15.59 -21.14 32.34
CA ALA A 64 -16.59 -21.78 33.18
C ALA A 64 -16.70 -20.94 34.44
N THR A 65 -17.82 -20.24 34.62
CA THR A 65 -18.19 -19.58 35.87
C THR A 65 -18.01 -20.59 37.00
N SER A 66 -17.01 -20.37 37.84
CA SER A 66 -16.78 -21.12 39.06
C SER A 66 -17.98 -20.92 39.98
N ARG A 67 -18.92 -21.87 39.95
CA ARG A 67 -19.85 -22.05 41.07
C ARG A 67 -19.02 -22.42 42.29
N ALA A 68 -19.21 -21.65 43.36
CA ALA A 68 -18.66 -21.95 44.68
C ALA A 68 -19.03 -23.39 45.09
N PRO A 69 -18.11 -24.14 45.73
CA PRO A 69 -18.45 -25.45 46.25
C PRO A 69 -19.21 -25.29 47.58
N ASP A 70 -20.49 -25.64 47.57
CA ASP A 70 -21.26 -25.90 48.78
C ASP A 70 -20.65 -27.09 49.52
N GLY A 71 -20.44 -26.92 50.83
CA GLY A 71 -19.89 -27.94 51.70
C GLY A 71 -20.87 -29.08 51.94
N SER A 72 -20.41 -30.32 51.78
CA SER A 72 -20.85 -31.44 52.62
C SER A 72 -19.89 -32.62 52.52
N ARG A 73 -19.60 -33.16 53.71
CA ARG A 73 -18.73 -34.30 54.02
C ARG A 73 -19.18 -35.60 53.32
N ALA A 74 -18.22 -36.44 52.89
CA ALA A 74 -17.95 -37.76 53.49
C ALA A 74 -17.05 -38.65 52.59
N GLY A 75 -16.06 -39.29 53.22
CA GLY A 75 -15.82 -40.75 53.04
C GLY A 75 -14.88 -41.23 51.93
N ALA A 76 -13.64 -41.51 52.33
CA ALA A 76 -12.75 -42.64 51.97
C ALA A 76 -13.21 -43.64 50.86
N GLN A 77 -12.31 -44.07 49.96
CA GLN A 77 -11.35 -45.17 50.16
C GLN A 77 -10.68 -45.58 48.81
N ARG A 78 -9.49 -46.20 48.94
CA ARG A 78 -8.58 -46.74 47.91
C ARG A 78 -9.17 -47.86 47.05
N ASP A 79 -8.66 -48.08 45.84
CA ASP A 79 -7.71 -49.17 45.53
C ASP A 79 -7.34 -49.25 44.02
N GLU A 80 -6.16 -49.79 43.77
CA GLU A 80 -5.39 -49.90 42.52
C GLU A 80 -5.72 -51.23 41.76
N PRO A 81 -4.96 -51.72 40.75
CA PRO A 81 -5.33 -51.84 39.33
C PRO A 81 -5.44 -53.31 38.81
N GLU A 82 -5.29 -53.50 37.48
CA GLU A 82 -4.94 -54.73 36.68
C GLU A 82 -6.01 -55.32 35.71
N PRO A 83 -5.61 -56.00 34.61
CA PRO A 83 -5.93 -55.55 33.24
C PRO A 83 -6.41 -56.67 32.29
N GLY A 84 -6.62 -56.31 31.02
CA GLY A 84 -6.48 -57.24 29.89
C GLY A 84 -7.74 -57.49 29.06
N SER A 85 -7.69 -57.13 27.78
CA SER A 85 -7.63 -58.11 26.69
C SER A 85 -7.74 -57.41 25.34
N TRP A 86 -6.71 -57.63 24.52
CA TRP A 86 -6.71 -57.33 23.10
C TRP A 86 -7.51 -58.40 22.35
N ARG A 87 -8.36 -57.99 21.39
CA ARG A 87 -8.29 -58.49 20.00
C ARG A 87 -9.18 -57.68 19.03
N PRO A 88 -8.83 -57.67 17.72
CA PRO A 88 -9.22 -56.65 16.75
C PRO A 88 -10.28 -57.11 15.74
N LEU A 89 -10.88 -56.15 15.00
CA LEU A 89 -11.56 -56.40 13.73
C LEU A 89 -11.21 -55.32 12.68
N ALA A 90 -10.26 -55.71 11.82
CA ALA A 90 -10.28 -55.79 10.34
C ALA A 90 -11.11 -54.81 9.45
N PRO A 91 -10.68 -54.64 8.17
CA PRO A 91 -10.76 -53.39 7.41
C PRO A 91 -11.61 -53.46 6.12
N SER A 92 -11.82 -52.31 5.45
CA SER A 92 -12.06 -52.08 3.99
C SER A 92 -12.84 -50.77 3.82
N GLN A 93 -12.78 -49.95 2.77
CA GLN A 93 -12.15 -49.84 1.45
C GLN A 93 -12.35 -48.34 1.11
N GLY A 94 -11.41 -47.55 0.60
CA GLY A 94 -10.83 -47.63 -0.74
C GLY A 94 -11.48 -46.57 -1.67
N ALA A 95 -10.62 -45.73 -2.29
CA ALA A 95 -10.84 -44.77 -3.40
C ALA A 95 -10.87 -43.28 -3.00
N ARG A 96 -10.21 -42.33 -3.68
CA ARG A 96 -9.21 -42.32 -4.76
C ARG A 96 -8.74 -40.87 -4.86
N TRP A 97 -7.42 -40.65 -4.94
CA TRP A 97 -6.82 -39.33 -5.15
C TRP A 97 -7.06 -38.82 -6.57
N LEU A 98 -7.42 -37.55 -6.69
CA LEU A 98 -7.27 -36.73 -7.91
C LEU A 98 -6.63 -35.42 -7.45
N GLY A 99 -5.42 -35.16 -7.95
CA GLY A 99 -4.65 -33.96 -7.66
C GLY A 99 -5.16 -32.74 -8.42
N SER A 100 -4.97 -31.57 -7.82
CA SER A 100 -4.89 -30.30 -8.56
C SER A 100 -4.06 -29.27 -7.80
N ALA A 101 -2.97 -28.86 -8.47
CA ALA A 101 -2.26 -27.60 -8.45
C ALA A 101 -2.51 -26.56 -7.34
N PHE A 102 -1.41 -26.10 -6.75
CA PHE A 102 -1.27 -24.82 -6.07
C PHE A 102 -1.66 -23.65 -6.99
N HIS A 103 -2.73 -22.94 -6.62
CA HIS A 103 -2.98 -21.58 -7.07
C HIS A 103 -2.98 -20.65 -5.85
N GLY A 104 -2.22 -19.55 -5.96
CA GLY A 104 -2.05 -18.54 -4.93
C GLY A 104 -3.38 -17.97 -4.44
N ARG A 105 -3.54 -17.91 -3.12
CA ARG A 105 -4.63 -17.16 -2.48
C ARG A 105 -4.20 -15.70 -2.36
N GLY A 106 -4.92 -14.83 -3.03
CA GLY A 106 -4.98 -13.40 -2.70
C GLY A 106 -5.61 -13.16 -1.31
N PRO A 107 -5.64 -11.90 -0.85
CA PRO A 107 -6.07 -11.56 0.50
C PRO A 107 -7.55 -11.94 0.74
N PRO A 108 -7.94 -12.28 1.99
CA PRO A 108 -9.30 -12.71 2.28
C PRO A 108 -10.29 -11.55 2.09
N GLY A 109 -11.33 -11.78 1.28
CA GLY A 109 -12.46 -10.87 1.11
C GLY A 109 -13.34 -10.77 2.37
N PRO A 110 -14.30 -9.84 2.39
CA PRO A 110 -15.08 -9.51 3.58
C PRO A 110 -16.00 -10.67 4.00
N ARG A 111 -16.03 -10.94 5.32
CA ARG A 111 -16.88 -11.97 5.96
C ARG A 111 -18.37 -11.66 5.75
N LYS A 112 -19.17 -12.70 5.48
CA LYS A 112 -20.65 -12.63 5.46
C LYS A 112 -21.19 -12.46 6.90
N PRO A 113 -22.26 -11.68 7.12
CA PRO A 113 -22.85 -11.49 8.44
C PRO A 113 -23.72 -12.70 8.82
N GLY A 114 -23.44 -13.35 9.96
CA GLY A 114 -24.34 -14.40 10.50
C GLY A 114 -23.75 -15.45 11.45
N GLU A 115 -22.44 -15.54 11.69
CA GLU A 115 -21.89 -16.46 12.72
C GLU A 115 -21.53 -15.69 14.00
N GLY A 116 -22.06 -16.14 15.14
CA GLY A 116 -21.71 -15.64 16.48
C GLY A 116 -20.23 -15.89 16.85
N PRO A 117 -19.75 -15.35 17.98
CA PRO A 117 -18.32 -15.29 18.28
C PRO A 117 -17.76 -16.69 18.60
N ARG A 118 -17.19 -17.36 17.59
CA ARG A 118 -16.23 -18.45 17.84
C ARG A 118 -14.91 -17.81 18.29
N GLY A 119 -14.38 -18.28 19.42
CA GLY A 119 -13.17 -17.74 20.03
C GLY A 119 -11.99 -17.64 19.05
N GLU A 120 -11.38 -16.46 18.99
CA GLU A 120 -10.24 -16.19 18.12
C GLU A 120 -9.00 -16.92 18.65
N THR A 121 -8.48 -17.85 17.85
CA THR A 121 -7.19 -18.52 18.10
C THR A 121 -6.09 -17.65 17.53
N LEU A 122 -5.14 -17.23 18.37
CA LEU A 122 -4.00 -16.40 17.94
C LEU A 122 -2.77 -17.28 17.66
N TRP A 123 -2.02 -16.94 16.60
CA TRP A 123 -0.89 -17.73 16.09
C TRP A 123 0.42 -16.91 16.13
N PRO A 124 1.16 -16.92 17.28
CA PRO A 124 2.39 -16.14 17.44
C PRO A 124 3.46 -16.38 16.38
N ARG A 125 3.63 -17.64 15.97
CA ARG A 125 4.62 -18.04 14.96
C ARG A 125 4.39 -17.40 13.60
N GLU A 126 3.14 -17.38 13.14
CA GLU A 126 2.79 -16.79 11.84
C GLU A 126 2.90 -15.27 11.86
N ALA A 127 2.46 -14.65 12.96
CA ALA A 127 2.58 -13.21 13.19
C ALA A 127 4.05 -12.74 13.16
N LEU A 128 4.97 -13.49 13.77
CA LEU A 128 6.40 -13.19 13.73
C LEU A 128 6.99 -13.26 12.32
N LEU A 129 6.69 -14.32 11.56
CA LEU A 129 7.20 -14.46 10.19
C LEU A 129 6.69 -13.35 9.27
N PHE A 130 5.43 -12.95 9.44
CA PHE A 130 4.84 -11.81 8.74
C PHE A 130 5.51 -10.48 9.11
N ALA A 131 5.78 -10.25 10.40
CA ALA A 131 6.46 -9.05 10.88
C ALA A 131 7.88 -8.92 10.30
N VAL A 132 8.65 -10.01 10.25
CA VAL A 132 10.02 -10.01 9.69
C VAL A 132 10.04 -9.65 8.20
N ASP A 133 9.14 -10.25 7.40
CA ASP A 133 9.07 -9.98 5.95
C ASP A 133 8.68 -8.51 5.69
N ASN A 134 7.72 -7.96 6.47
CA ASN A 134 7.34 -6.56 6.35
C ASN A 134 8.47 -5.61 6.74
N LEU A 135 9.12 -5.83 7.88
CA LEU A 135 10.15 -4.92 8.40
C LEU A 135 11.43 -4.94 7.54
N ASN A 136 11.79 -6.08 6.95
CA ASN A 136 12.93 -6.16 6.02
C ASN A 136 12.69 -5.41 4.70
N ARG A 137 11.43 -5.10 4.34
CA ARG A 137 11.08 -4.27 3.17
C ARG A 137 11.13 -2.76 3.48
N VAL A 138 11.21 -2.37 4.75
CA VAL A 138 11.28 -0.95 5.14
C VAL A 138 12.71 -0.44 4.93
N GLU A 139 12.90 0.41 3.93
CA GLU A 139 14.21 0.99 3.63
C GLU A 139 14.73 1.84 4.81
N GLY A 140 15.98 1.59 5.20
CA GLY A 140 16.67 2.39 6.22
C GLY A 140 16.31 2.08 7.68
N LEU A 141 15.56 1.01 7.97
CA LEU A 141 15.22 0.61 9.34
C LEU A 141 16.45 0.21 10.17
N LEU A 142 17.37 -0.57 9.59
CA LEU A 142 18.65 -0.95 10.20
C LEU A 142 19.83 -0.33 9.41
N PRO A 143 20.89 0.13 10.09
CA PRO A 143 22.08 0.65 9.42
C PRO A 143 22.87 -0.47 8.73
N TYR A 144 23.75 -0.11 7.79
CA TYR A 144 24.67 -1.02 7.10
C TYR A 144 24.03 -2.16 6.28
N ASN A 145 22.77 -1.98 5.86
CA ASN A 145 22.02 -2.98 5.10
C ASN A 145 21.92 -4.34 5.82
N LEU A 146 21.75 -4.28 7.14
CA LEU A 146 21.49 -5.45 7.97
C LEU A 146 20.06 -5.95 7.77
N SER A 147 19.87 -7.26 7.68
CA SER A 147 18.56 -7.89 7.68
C SER A 147 18.16 -8.35 9.09
N LEU A 148 16.86 -8.41 9.36
CA LEU A 148 16.32 -8.96 10.59
C LEU A 148 15.96 -10.44 10.39
N GLU A 149 16.40 -11.31 11.31
CA GLU A 149 16.13 -12.74 11.31
C GLU A 149 15.50 -13.17 12.65
N VAL A 150 14.63 -14.18 12.64
CA VAL A 150 14.03 -14.74 13.86
C VAL A 150 14.51 -16.16 14.09
N VAL A 151 14.91 -16.44 15.34
CA VAL A 151 15.33 -17.76 15.81
C VAL A 151 14.29 -18.27 16.81
N MET A 152 13.53 -19.29 16.43
CA MET A 152 12.48 -19.86 17.28
C MET A 152 13.03 -20.99 18.14
N ALA A 153 12.68 -21.00 19.43
CA ALA A 153 12.95 -22.13 20.31
C ALA A 153 12.22 -23.39 19.81
N ILE A 154 12.90 -24.53 19.80
CA ILE A 154 12.32 -25.82 19.41
C ILE A 154 11.59 -26.38 20.63
N GLU A 155 10.26 -26.47 20.57
CA GLU A 155 9.42 -26.99 21.67
C GLU A 155 9.37 -28.54 21.71
N THR A 156 10.17 -29.23 20.89
CA THR A 156 10.28 -30.70 20.89
C THR A 156 11.56 -31.14 21.59
N GLY A 157 11.46 -32.08 22.54
CA GLY A 157 12.60 -32.72 23.18
C GLY A 157 13.62 -33.22 22.14
N LEU A 158 14.90 -33.13 22.50
CA LEU A 158 16.09 -33.37 21.66
C LEU A 158 16.28 -34.86 21.24
N GLY A 159 15.20 -35.53 20.85
CA GLY A 159 15.16 -36.95 20.47
C GLY A 159 14.72 -37.24 19.03
N ASP A 160 14.02 -36.32 18.35
CA ASP A 160 13.55 -36.54 16.98
C ASP A 160 14.02 -35.43 16.03
N LEU A 161 14.98 -35.78 15.17
CA LEU A 161 15.36 -34.96 14.01
C LEU A 161 14.20 -34.94 12.99
N PRO A 162 13.82 -33.79 12.39
CA PRO A 162 12.73 -33.75 11.43
C PRO A 162 13.24 -34.22 10.06
N LEU A 163 13.04 -35.49 9.75
CA LEU A 163 12.90 -35.95 8.38
C LEU A 163 11.40 -36.07 8.09
N LEU A 164 10.94 -35.26 7.12
CA LEU A 164 9.60 -35.20 6.50
C LEU A 164 8.61 -34.16 7.06
N PRO A 165 7.95 -33.37 6.18
CA PRO A 165 7.05 -32.28 6.59
C PRO A 165 5.60 -32.74 6.65
N PHE A 166 5.24 -33.85 7.31
CA PHE A 166 3.83 -34.19 7.54
C PHE A 166 3.68 -35.10 8.78
N SER A 167 3.45 -34.50 9.94
CA SER A 167 2.85 -35.19 11.09
C SER A 167 1.91 -34.25 11.84
N SER A 168 0.71 -34.74 12.11
CA SER A 168 -0.39 -34.05 12.81
C SER A 168 -0.06 -33.80 14.30
N PRO A 169 -0.65 -32.79 14.96
CA PRO A 169 -0.31 -32.45 16.34
C PRO A 169 -1.08 -33.36 17.29
N SER A 170 -0.39 -34.30 17.94
CA SER A 170 -0.98 -35.08 19.03
C SER A 170 0.06 -35.47 20.08
N SER A 171 0.44 -34.51 20.93
CA SER A 171 0.80 -34.77 22.33
C SER A 171 0.63 -33.49 23.17
N PRO A 172 0.23 -33.57 24.46
CA PRO A 172 0.08 -32.41 25.33
C PRO A 172 1.45 -31.82 25.65
N TRP A 173 1.57 -30.52 25.44
CA TRP A 173 2.79 -29.72 25.52
C TRP A 173 3.41 -29.72 26.92
N SER A 174 4.73 -29.90 27.01
CA SER A 174 5.41 -29.99 28.31
C SER A 174 5.61 -28.60 28.91
N SER A 175 4.88 -28.32 29.98
CA SER A 175 5.01 -27.12 30.83
C SER A 175 6.18 -27.25 31.81
N ASP A 176 7.28 -27.89 31.40
CA ASP A 176 8.41 -28.17 32.28
C ASP A 176 9.51 -27.11 32.12
N PRO A 177 9.87 -26.38 33.20
CA PRO A 177 10.87 -25.30 33.12
C PRO A 177 12.24 -25.77 32.64
N PHE A 178 12.57 -27.05 32.87
CA PHE A 178 13.85 -27.63 32.48
C PHE A 178 13.99 -27.78 30.97
N SER A 179 13.00 -28.38 30.28
CA SER A 179 13.03 -28.47 28.81
C SER A 179 12.95 -27.11 28.15
N PHE A 180 12.22 -26.15 28.75
CA PHE A 180 12.22 -24.76 28.29
C PHE A 180 13.63 -24.16 28.31
N LEU A 181 14.32 -24.20 29.46
CA LEU A 181 15.68 -23.68 29.59
C LEU A 181 16.65 -24.41 28.65
N GLN A 182 16.54 -25.74 28.53
CA GLN A 182 17.36 -26.52 27.62
C GLN A 182 17.15 -26.09 26.16
N SER A 183 15.89 -25.88 25.74
CA SER A 183 15.56 -25.41 24.40
C SER A 183 16.14 -24.01 24.14
N VAL A 184 15.90 -23.06 25.04
CA VAL A 184 16.42 -21.68 24.90
C VAL A 184 17.95 -21.69 24.78
N CYS A 185 18.63 -22.45 25.63
CA CYS A 185 20.08 -22.53 25.63
C CYS A 185 20.66 -23.19 24.38
N HIS A 186 20.10 -24.31 23.91
CA HIS A 186 20.65 -25.05 22.78
C HIS A 186 20.25 -24.48 21.40
N THR A 187 19.08 -23.82 21.30
CA THR A 187 18.53 -23.40 20.01
C THR A 187 18.60 -21.89 19.79
N VAL A 188 18.29 -21.09 20.81
CA VAL A 188 18.19 -19.63 20.69
C VAL A 188 19.52 -18.95 21.02
N VAL A 189 20.09 -19.23 22.20
CA VAL A 189 21.31 -18.55 22.69
C VAL A 189 22.54 -18.87 21.84
N VAL A 190 22.68 -20.12 21.38
CA VAL A 190 23.80 -20.56 20.52
C VAL A 190 23.87 -19.79 19.19
N GLN A 191 22.72 -19.27 18.71
CA GLN A 191 22.66 -18.48 17.48
C GLN A 191 23.00 -17.01 17.68
N GLY A 192 23.21 -16.55 18.93
CA GLY A 192 23.60 -15.17 19.20
C GLY A 192 22.52 -14.15 18.92
N VAL A 193 21.44 -14.20 19.72
CA VAL A 193 20.32 -13.27 19.60
C VAL A 193 20.58 -11.95 20.34
N SER A 194 20.03 -10.85 19.80
CA SER A 194 20.12 -9.51 20.40
C SER A 194 19.00 -9.22 21.41
N ALA A 195 17.83 -9.85 21.24
CA ALA A 195 16.67 -9.74 22.13
C ALA A 195 15.80 -11.00 22.04
N LEU A 196 14.94 -11.22 23.03
CA LEU A 196 13.92 -12.28 23.05
C LEU A 196 12.52 -11.68 22.93
N LEU A 197 11.67 -12.24 22.08
CA LEU A 197 10.23 -12.01 22.05
C LEU A 197 9.51 -13.24 22.58
N ALA A 198 8.53 -13.05 23.45
CA ALA A 198 7.84 -14.13 24.14
C ALA A 198 6.32 -13.90 24.19
N PHE A 199 5.54 -14.99 24.22
CA PHE A 199 4.08 -14.93 24.29
C PHE A 199 3.52 -15.73 25.47
N PRO A 200 3.85 -15.35 26.72
CA PRO A 200 3.45 -16.11 27.89
C PRO A 200 1.93 -16.09 28.08
N GLN A 201 1.36 -17.26 28.41
CA GLN A 201 -0.06 -17.44 28.69
C GLN A 201 -0.35 -17.51 30.19
N SER A 202 0.66 -17.83 31.00
CA SER A 202 0.55 -17.99 32.46
C SER A 202 1.57 -17.13 33.20
N GLN A 203 1.29 -16.87 34.48
CA GLN A 203 2.24 -16.18 35.37
C GLN A 203 3.54 -16.98 35.55
N GLY A 204 3.49 -18.32 35.46
CA GLY A 204 4.67 -19.18 35.54
C GLY A 204 5.64 -18.95 34.38
N GLU A 205 5.15 -18.98 33.14
CA GLU A 205 5.94 -18.69 31.94
C GLU A 205 6.54 -17.27 31.97
N MET A 206 5.80 -16.30 32.53
CA MET A 206 6.29 -14.94 32.72
C MET A 206 7.49 -14.90 33.69
N MET A 207 7.44 -15.67 34.79
CA MET A 207 8.55 -15.77 35.75
C MET A 207 9.77 -16.46 35.15
N GLU A 208 9.56 -17.51 34.34
CA GLU A 208 10.65 -18.17 33.60
C GLU A 208 11.40 -17.19 32.70
N LEU A 209 10.67 -16.34 31.98
CA LEU A 209 11.27 -15.33 31.10
C LEU A 209 12.02 -14.24 31.89
N ASP A 210 11.50 -13.83 33.05
CA ASP A 210 12.19 -12.89 33.93
C ASP A 210 13.53 -13.45 34.42
N LEU A 211 13.55 -14.74 34.80
CA LEU A 211 14.78 -15.43 35.19
C LEU A 211 15.76 -15.51 34.02
N VAL A 212 15.30 -15.92 32.83
CA VAL A 212 16.14 -16.07 31.63
C VAL A 212 16.77 -14.74 31.22
N SER A 213 15.98 -13.66 31.16
CA SER A 213 16.49 -12.34 30.78
C SER A 213 17.53 -11.81 31.77
N SER A 214 17.31 -12.01 33.07
CA SER A 214 18.22 -11.60 34.14
C SER A 214 19.54 -12.40 34.12
N VAL A 215 19.48 -13.73 34.00
CA VAL A 215 20.67 -14.60 34.02
C VAL A 215 21.50 -14.45 32.74
N LEU A 216 20.85 -14.49 31.57
CA LEU A 216 21.56 -14.42 30.29
C LEU A 216 21.95 -13.00 29.89
N HIS A 217 21.41 -12.00 30.59
CA HIS A 217 21.56 -10.59 30.27
C HIS A 217 21.11 -10.25 28.85
N ILE A 218 19.99 -10.85 28.40
CA ILE A 218 19.38 -10.61 27.08
C ILE A 218 18.03 -9.93 27.32
N PRO A 219 17.75 -8.77 26.68
CA PRO A 219 16.48 -8.10 26.87
C PRO A 219 15.33 -8.95 26.28
N ALA A 220 14.25 -9.10 27.04
CA ALA A 220 13.06 -9.85 26.67
C ALA A 220 11.84 -8.94 26.59
N ILE A 221 11.03 -9.12 25.55
CA ILE A 221 9.74 -8.45 25.38
C ILE A 221 8.65 -9.52 25.44
N SER A 222 7.79 -9.46 26.45
CA SER A 222 6.62 -10.33 26.56
C SER A 222 5.39 -9.65 25.98
N ILE A 223 4.68 -10.34 25.10
CA ILE A 223 3.40 -9.89 24.53
C ILE A 223 2.30 -10.69 25.19
N VAL A 224 1.40 -10.01 25.90
CA VAL A 224 0.35 -10.63 26.72
C VAL A 224 -1.02 -10.08 26.39
N ARG A 225 -2.08 -10.85 26.70
CA ARG A 225 -3.46 -10.36 26.56
C ARG A 225 -3.76 -9.24 27.55
N HIS A 226 -3.48 -9.51 28.83
CA HIS A 226 -3.72 -8.61 29.96
C HIS A 226 -2.41 -8.42 30.71
N GLU A 227 -2.23 -7.24 31.28
CA GLU A 227 -1.08 -6.92 32.13
C GLU A 227 -1.06 -7.84 33.35
N PHE A 228 0.10 -8.46 33.60
CA PHE A 228 0.31 -9.29 34.79
C PHE A 228 0.96 -8.40 35.87
N PRO A 229 0.42 -8.36 37.10
CA PRO A 229 1.02 -7.56 38.16
C PRO A 229 2.43 -8.07 38.48
N ARG A 230 3.38 -7.13 38.59
CA ARG A 230 4.81 -7.44 38.71
C ARG A 230 5.40 -6.79 39.96
N GLU A 231 6.13 -7.59 40.73
CA GLU A 231 6.93 -7.09 41.87
C GLU A 231 8.41 -6.91 41.50
N SER A 232 8.90 -7.54 40.43
CA SER A 232 10.31 -7.46 40.03
C SER A 232 10.62 -6.20 39.21
N GLN A 233 11.71 -5.52 39.55
CA GLN A 233 12.21 -4.32 38.86
C GLN A 233 13.27 -4.64 37.80
N ASN A 234 13.19 -5.80 37.15
CA ASN A 234 14.18 -6.22 36.16
C ASN A 234 14.09 -5.33 34.89
N PRO A 235 15.10 -4.50 34.57
CA PRO A 235 15.04 -3.58 33.43
C PRO A 235 15.27 -4.27 32.08
N LEU A 236 15.60 -5.57 32.08
CA LEU A 236 15.80 -6.36 30.87
C LEU A 236 14.50 -6.99 30.38
N HIS A 237 13.42 -6.99 31.16
CA HIS A 237 12.16 -7.59 30.74
C HIS A 237 11.08 -6.51 30.62
N LEU A 238 10.62 -6.31 29.38
CA LEU A 238 9.55 -5.40 29.00
C LEU A 238 8.25 -6.16 28.70
N GLN A 239 7.11 -5.62 29.12
CA GLN A 239 5.80 -6.22 28.88
C GLN A 239 4.92 -5.34 27.99
N LEU A 240 4.36 -5.91 26.91
CA LEU A 240 3.41 -5.28 26.01
C LEU A 240 2.05 -5.97 26.14
N SER A 241 1.02 -5.22 26.57
CA SER A 241 -0.36 -5.72 26.68
C SER A 241 -1.16 -5.40 25.42
N LEU A 242 -1.94 -6.37 24.92
CA LEU A 242 -2.90 -6.16 23.83
C LEU A 242 -4.07 -5.31 24.29
N GLU A 243 -4.64 -5.64 25.45
CA GLU A 243 -5.67 -4.84 26.07
C GLU A 243 -4.98 -3.71 26.84
N ASN A 244 -5.12 -2.48 26.34
CA ASN A 244 -4.66 -1.31 27.06
C ASN A 244 -5.33 -1.26 28.43
N SER A 245 -4.56 -0.85 29.45
CA SER A 245 -5.09 -0.68 30.80
C SER A 245 -6.30 0.26 30.80
N LEU A 246 -7.32 -0.11 31.60
CA LEU A 246 -8.53 0.68 31.86
C LEU A 246 -8.23 2.15 32.23
N SER A 247 -7.00 2.43 32.70
CA SER A 247 -6.44 3.76 32.89
C SER A 247 -6.51 4.68 31.66
N SER A 248 -6.44 4.14 30.43
CA SER A 248 -6.49 4.93 29.20
C SER A 248 -7.91 5.43 28.92
N ASP A 249 -8.92 4.59 29.12
CA ASP A 249 -10.34 4.95 28.92
C ASP A 249 -10.78 6.00 29.96
N ALA A 250 -10.34 5.81 31.22
CA ALA A 250 -10.49 6.81 32.28
C ALA A 250 -9.82 8.15 31.92
N GLY A 251 -8.60 8.11 31.37
CA GLY A 251 -7.87 9.30 30.94
C GLY A 251 -8.54 10.07 29.81
N VAL A 252 -9.12 9.37 28.82
CA VAL A 252 -9.91 9.98 27.74
C VAL A 252 -11.16 10.65 28.31
N THR A 253 -11.89 9.96 29.18
CA THR A 253 -13.11 10.48 29.79
C THR A 253 -12.83 11.74 30.62
N VAL A 254 -11.79 11.74 31.45
CA VAL A 254 -11.35 12.93 32.20
C VAL A 254 -10.93 14.07 31.25
N SER A 255 -10.27 13.74 30.12
CA SER A 255 -9.89 14.74 29.11
C SER A 255 -11.12 15.38 28.46
N ILE A 256 -12.18 14.61 28.20
CA ILE A 256 -13.45 15.12 27.68
C ILE A 256 -14.09 16.06 28.70
N LEU A 257 -14.20 15.66 29.97
CA LEU A 257 -14.78 16.48 31.03
C LEU A 257 -14.00 17.79 31.24
N THR A 258 -12.66 17.72 31.27
CA THR A 258 -11.79 18.89 31.45
C THR A 258 -11.88 19.87 30.29
N MET A 259 -11.91 19.38 29.04
CA MET A 259 -12.03 20.23 27.85
C MET A 259 -13.33 21.04 27.83
N ASN A 260 -14.39 20.49 28.41
CA ASN A 260 -15.71 21.09 28.50
C ASN A 260 -15.96 21.95 29.75
N ASN A 261 -15.01 21.97 30.69
CA ASN A 261 -15.24 22.51 32.04
C ASN A 261 -16.40 21.83 32.79
N TRP A 262 -16.71 20.57 32.47
CA TRP A 262 -17.73 19.77 33.16
C TRP A 262 -17.14 19.15 34.43
N TYR A 263 -17.00 19.98 35.45
CA TYR A 263 -16.40 19.56 36.71
C TYR A 263 -17.38 18.90 37.70
N ASN A 264 -18.69 19.12 37.51
CA ASN A 264 -19.75 18.54 38.33
C ASN A 264 -20.44 17.42 37.55
N PHE A 265 -20.29 16.17 37.98
CA PHE A 265 -20.87 15.02 37.29
C PHE A 265 -21.35 13.94 38.27
N SER A 266 -22.32 13.14 37.85
CA SER A 266 -22.79 11.94 38.54
C SER A 266 -22.37 10.68 37.78
N LEU A 267 -22.17 9.57 38.50
CA LEU A 267 -21.75 8.30 37.92
C LEU A 267 -22.89 7.30 37.87
N LEU A 268 -22.99 6.56 36.77
CA LEU A 268 -23.94 5.47 36.61
C LEU A 268 -23.17 4.19 36.25
N LEU A 269 -23.28 3.18 37.11
CA LEU A 269 -22.57 1.90 36.99
C LEU A 269 -23.58 0.78 36.74
N CYS A 270 -23.46 0.06 35.62
CA CYS A 270 -24.34 -1.07 35.30
C CYS A 270 -23.86 -2.42 35.86
N GLN A 271 -22.59 -2.51 36.29
CA GLN A 271 -22.00 -3.74 36.82
C GLN A 271 -21.26 -3.44 38.13
N GLU A 272 -21.50 -4.24 39.19
CA GLU A 272 -20.91 -4.02 40.52
C GLU A 272 -19.39 -4.16 40.55
N ASP A 273 -18.83 -5.03 39.70
CA ASP A 273 -17.39 -5.34 39.67
C ASP A 273 -16.58 -4.44 38.70
N TRP A 274 -17.19 -3.40 38.12
CA TRP A 274 -16.47 -2.56 37.15
C TRP A 274 -15.41 -1.70 37.86
N ASN A 275 -14.14 -1.91 37.48
CA ASN A 275 -13.02 -1.25 38.14
C ASN A 275 -12.90 0.23 37.70
N ILE A 276 -13.50 1.14 38.47
CA ILE A 276 -13.40 2.59 38.28
C ILE A 276 -12.27 3.25 39.08
N THR A 277 -11.39 2.46 39.69
CA THR A 277 -10.37 2.98 40.63
C THR A 277 -9.43 3.98 39.96
N ASP A 278 -8.98 3.70 38.73
CA ASP A 278 -8.11 4.60 37.96
C ASP A 278 -8.79 5.95 37.67
N PHE A 279 -10.07 5.92 37.29
CA PHE A 279 -10.87 7.12 37.04
C PHE A 279 -11.03 7.95 38.32
N LEU A 280 -11.36 7.31 39.43
CA LEU A 280 -11.47 7.97 40.74
C LEU A 280 -10.12 8.58 41.18
N LEU A 281 -9.00 7.90 40.94
CA LEU A 281 -7.66 8.43 41.23
C LEU A 281 -7.34 9.68 40.40
N PHE A 282 -7.66 9.69 39.10
CA PHE A 282 -7.46 10.87 38.24
C PHE A 282 -8.29 12.08 38.69
N ILE A 283 -9.50 11.83 39.21
CA ILE A 283 -10.40 12.85 39.75
C ILE A 283 -9.89 13.36 41.10
N GLN A 284 -9.52 12.47 42.03
CA GLN A 284 -9.02 12.84 43.35
C GLN A 284 -7.74 13.70 43.27
N ASN A 285 -6.90 13.47 42.25
CA ASN A 285 -5.71 14.26 42.02
C ASN A 285 -6.03 15.72 41.55
N ASN A 286 -7.25 15.97 41.04
CA ASN A 286 -7.68 17.27 40.52
C ASN A 286 -8.80 17.88 41.37
N SER A 287 -8.46 18.86 42.21
CA SER A 287 -9.38 19.51 43.16
C SER A 287 -10.57 20.26 42.55
N LYS A 288 -10.61 20.43 41.22
CA LYS A 288 -11.72 21.10 40.52
C LYS A 288 -12.96 20.22 40.38
N PHE A 289 -12.80 18.90 40.39
CA PHE A 289 -13.90 17.97 40.16
C PHE A 289 -14.74 17.75 41.41
N HIS A 290 -16.06 17.77 41.24
CA HIS A 290 -17.03 17.46 42.29
C HIS A 290 -17.88 16.28 41.84
N LEU A 291 -17.74 15.17 42.59
CA LEU A 291 -18.53 13.97 42.38
C LEU A 291 -19.90 14.14 43.04
N GLY A 292 -20.95 14.00 42.24
CA GLY A 292 -22.35 13.99 42.69
C GLY A 292 -22.77 12.64 43.24
N SER A 293 -23.87 12.09 42.73
CA SER A 293 -24.35 10.77 43.13
C SER A 293 -23.68 9.65 42.31
N ILE A 294 -23.49 8.49 42.95
CA ILE A 294 -23.09 7.24 42.30
C ILE A 294 -24.30 6.32 42.28
N ILE A 295 -24.79 6.00 41.09
CA ILE A 295 -25.97 5.16 40.86
C ILE A 295 -25.50 3.79 40.40
N ASN A 296 -25.61 2.78 41.26
CA ASN A 296 -25.33 1.39 40.91
C ASN A 296 -26.63 0.70 40.48
N ILE A 297 -26.72 0.33 39.20
CA ILE A 297 -27.78 -0.51 38.65
C ILE A 297 -27.32 -1.95 38.86
N THR A 298 -27.77 -2.60 39.93
CA THR A 298 -27.43 -4.00 40.19
C THR A 298 -28.18 -4.93 39.24
N ALA A 299 -27.52 -6.00 38.79
CA ALA A 299 -28.04 -7.00 37.86
C ALA A 299 -29.23 -7.84 38.39
N ASN A 300 -29.77 -7.52 39.57
CA ASN A 300 -30.92 -8.20 40.17
C ASN A 300 -32.28 -7.57 39.79
N LEU A 301 -32.29 -6.50 38.99
CA LEU A 301 -33.51 -5.89 38.47
C LEU A 301 -34.00 -6.63 37.22
N SER A 302 -34.46 -7.88 37.40
CA SER A 302 -34.89 -8.76 36.30
C SER A 302 -36.18 -8.30 35.60
N SER A 303 -36.89 -7.31 36.16
CA SER A 303 -38.14 -6.76 35.66
C SER A 303 -37.96 -5.31 35.18
N PRO A 304 -38.38 -4.95 33.96
CA PRO A 304 -38.26 -3.59 33.44
C PRO A 304 -39.04 -2.57 34.29
N LYS A 305 -40.07 -3.01 35.03
CA LYS A 305 -40.86 -2.14 35.92
C LYS A 305 -40.10 -1.73 37.19
N ASP A 306 -39.27 -2.62 37.72
CA ASP A 306 -38.50 -2.34 38.92
C ASP A 306 -37.34 -1.40 38.56
N LEU A 307 -36.71 -1.63 37.40
CA LEU A 307 -35.70 -0.74 36.82
C LEU A 307 -36.27 0.67 36.54
N LEU A 308 -37.48 0.77 35.98
CA LEU A 308 -38.21 2.02 35.79
C LEU A 308 -38.35 2.81 37.10
N SER A 309 -38.83 2.16 38.17
CA SER A 309 -39.05 2.82 39.47
C SER A 309 -37.75 3.26 40.13
N PHE A 310 -36.68 2.46 40.01
CA PHE A 310 -35.36 2.77 40.56
C PHE A 310 -34.71 3.94 39.84
N LEU A 311 -34.72 3.92 38.51
CA LEU A 311 -34.16 4.99 37.68
C LEU A 311 -34.95 6.28 37.83
N GLN A 312 -36.27 6.24 37.96
CA GLN A 312 -37.09 7.44 38.16
C GLN A 312 -36.64 8.24 39.40
N VAL A 313 -36.54 7.58 40.55
CA VAL A 313 -36.16 8.25 41.82
C VAL A 313 -34.75 8.84 41.76
N HIS A 314 -33.80 8.11 41.15
CA HIS A 314 -32.41 8.54 41.10
C HIS A 314 -32.16 9.61 40.02
N LEU A 315 -32.81 9.51 38.85
CA LEU A 315 -32.65 10.48 37.76
C LEU A 315 -33.31 11.83 38.09
N GLU A 316 -34.43 11.84 38.82
CA GLU A 316 -35.01 13.10 39.35
C GLU A 316 -34.03 13.82 40.30
N SER A 317 -33.36 13.07 41.18
CA SER A 317 -32.33 13.62 42.07
C SER A 317 -31.10 14.16 41.32
N VAL A 318 -30.70 13.49 40.23
CA VAL A 318 -29.58 13.91 39.38
C VAL A 318 -29.90 15.17 38.58
N LYS A 319 -31.14 15.27 38.07
CA LYS A 319 -31.60 16.42 37.27
C LYS A 319 -31.41 17.76 37.97
N ASP A 320 -31.62 17.80 39.28
CA ASP A 320 -31.51 19.03 40.08
C ASP A 320 -30.09 19.29 40.63
N SER A 321 -29.21 18.28 40.64
CA SER A 321 -27.91 18.34 41.32
C SER A 321 -26.70 18.48 40.40
N THR A 322 -26.66 17.77 39.26
CA THR A 322 -25.50 17.77 38.36
C THR A 322 -25.89 17.82 36.89
N PRO A 323 -25.24 18.65 36.05
CA PRO A 323 -25.56 18.77 34.63
C PRO A 323 -24.95 17.66 33.75
N THR A 324 -24.08 16.79 34.28
CA THR A 324 -23.35 15.77 33.51
C THR A 324 -23.48 14.39 34.15
N VAL A 325 -23.71 13.35 33.34
CA VAL A 325 -23.78 11.95 33.77
C VAL A 325 -22.78 11.12 32.96
N VAL A 326 -21.94 10.36 33.66
CA VAL A 326 -20.95 9.46 33.05
C VAL A 326 -21.34 8.01 33.35
N MET A 327 -21.45 7.19 32.30
CA MET A 327 -21.86 5.79 32.40
C MET A 327 -20.66 4.84 32.25
N PHE A 328 -20.56 3.84 33.12
CA PHE A 328 -19.50 2.81 33.10
C PHE A 328 -20.09 1.40 33.29
N GLY A 329 -19.44 0.41 32.68
CA GLY A 329 -19.80 -1.01 32.74
C GLY A 329 -21.13 -1.37 32.10
N CYS A 330 -21.65 -0.54 31.19
CA CYS A 330 -22.97 -0.73 30.57
C CYS A 330 -22.85 -1.33 29.17
N ASP A 331 -23.53 -2.46 28.94
CA ASP A 331 -23.68 -3.03 27.60
C ASP A 331 -24.69 -2.24 26.76
N MET A 332 -24.60 -2.39 25.44
CA MET A 332 -25.40 -1.59 24.51
C MET A 332 -26.91 -1.86 24.61
N GLU A 333 -27.34 -3.01 25.13
CA GLU A 333 -28.76 -3.30 25.37
C GLU A 333 -29.25 -2.56 26.61
N SER A 334 -28.51 -2.59 27.71
CA SER A 334 -28.81 -1.82 28.91
C SER A 334 -28.81 -0.31 28.66
N ILE A 335 -27.84 0.21 27.89
CA ILE A 335 -27.78 1.64 27.52
C ILE A 335 -29.08 2.07 26.81
N ARG A 336 -29.58 1.27 25.87
CA ARG A 336 -30.85 1.56 25.17
C ARG A 336 -32.04 1.57 26.11
N GLN A 337 -32.13 0.58 26.99
CA GLN A 337 -33.22 0.52 27.98
C GLN A 337 -33.19 1.74 28.91
N ILE A 338 -32.00 2.14 29.38
CA ILE A 338 -31.84 3.33 30.22
C ILE A 338 -32.29 4.60 29.49
N PHE A 339 -31.94 4.76 28.21
CA PHE A 339 -32.33 5.93 27.42
C PHE A 339 -33.79 5.92 26.98
N GLU A 340 -34.37 4.76 26.67
CA GLU A 340 -35.80 4.64 26.40
C GLU A 340 -36.62 5.06 27.63
N ILE A 341 -36.20 4.61 28.82
CA ILE A 341 -36.77 5.01 30.10
C ILE A 341 -36.58 6.51 30.35
N SER A 342 -35.35 7.03 30.24
CA SER A 342 -35.06 8.44 30.54
C SER A 342 -35.73 9.43 29.57
N SER A 343 -36.00 9.00 28.33
CA SER A 343 -36.76 9.78 27.34
C SER A 343 -38.20 10.05 27.77
N GLN A 344 -38.84 9.11 28.48
CA GLN A 344 -40.21 9.26 28.99
C GLN A 344 -40.31 10.29 30.11
N PHE A 345 -39.20 10.54 30.83
CA PHE A 345 -39.13 11.45 31.97
C PHE A 345 -38.49 12.81 31.64
N GLY A 346 -38.19 13.08 30.36
CA GLY A 346 -37.63 14.38 29.93
C GLY A 346 -36.19 14.63 30.41
N VAL A 347 -35.43 13.57 30.70
CA VAL A 347 -34.02 13.63 31.13
C VAL A 347 -33.08 13.47 29.92
N THR A 348 -33.47 14.10 28.80
CA THR A 348 -32.74 14.02 27.52
C THR A 348 -31.97 15.31 27.25
N PRO A 349 -30.91 15.28 26.44
CA PRO A 349 -30.23 16.48 25.96
C PRO A 349 -31.26 17.43 25.33
N PRO A 350 -31.27 18.74 25.68
CA PRO A 350 -30.11 19.53 26.10
C PRO A 350 -29.94 19.75 27.62
N GLU A 351 -30.81 19.20 28.47
CA GLU A 351 -30.79 19.50 29.92
C GLU A 351 -29.65 18.81 30.69
N LEU A 352 -29.21 17.62 30.25
CA LEU A 352 -28.03 16.92 30.79
C LEU A 352 -27.08 16.46 29.69
N HIS A 353 -25.78 16.51 30.00
CA HIS A 353 -24.70 15.98 29.18
C HIS A 353 -24.46 14.51 29.53
N TRP A 354 -24.57 13.64 28.52
CA TRP A 354 -24.34 12.20 28.69
C TRP A 354 -23.02 11.81 28.04
N VAL A 355 -22.16 11.13 28.81
CA VAL A 355 -20.86 10.63 28.35
C VAL A 355 -20.75 9.13 28.64
N LEU A 356 -20.43 8.35 27.63
CA LEU A 356 -20.05 6.95 27.81
C LEU A 356 -18.58 6.89 28.24
N GLY A 357 -18.35 6.43 29.47
CA GLY A 357 -17.03 6.32 30.11
C GLY A 357 -16.23 5.08 29.69
N ASP A 358 -16.88 4.09 29.08
CA ASP A 358 -16.20 2.93 28.51
C ASP A 358 -15.91 3.12 27.01
N SER A 359 -14.77 2.59 26.56
CA SER A 359 -14.41 2.59 25.15
C SER A 359 -15.37 1.70 24.34
N GLN A 360 -16.11 2.30 23.42
CA GLN A 360 -17.07 1.63 22.54
C GLN A 360 -16.46 1.24 21.20
N ASN A 361 -16.92 0.12 20.63
CA ASN A 361 -16.58 -0.28 19.26
C ASN A 361 -17.53 0.41 18.27
N VAL A 362 -16.98 1.11 17.27
CA VAL A 362 -17.76 1.83 16.24
C VAL A 362 -18.78 0.92 15.54
N LYS A 363 -18.43 -0.36 15.34
CA LYS A 363 -19.33 -1.33 14.67
C LYS A 363 -20.54 -1.72 15.52
N GLU A 364 -20.47 -1.54 16.84
CA GLU A 364 -21.51 -1.93 17.81
C GLU A 364 -22.41 -0.74 18.20
N LEU A 365 -21.95 0.49 17.98
CA LEU A 365 -22.68 1.73 18.20
C LEU A 365 -23.82 1.93 17.18
N ARG A 366 -24.96 1.25 17.39
CA ARG A 366 -26.19 1.54 16.63
C ARG A 366 -26.82 2.85 17.12
N THR A 367 -27.52 3.55 16.23
CA THR A 367 -28.12 4.87 16.52
C THR A 367 -29.56 4.79 17.03
N GLU A 368 -30.17 3.61 17.03
CA GLU A 368 -31.55 3.38 17.49
C GLU A 368 -31.65 3.49 19.02
N GLY A 369 -32.55 4.35 19.51
CA GLY A 369 -32.89 4.50 20.93
C GLY A 369 -31.93 5.38 21.74
N LEU A 370 -30.95 6.03 21.11
CA LEU A 370 -29.98 6.90 21.78
C LEU A 370 -30.29 8.39 21.59
N PRO A 371 -30.06 9.24 22.61
CA PRO A 371 -30.32 10.66 22.51
C PRO A 371 -29.21 11.39 21.74
N LEU A 372 -29.60 12.45 21.04
CA LEU A 372 -28.68 13.33 20.31
C LEU A 372 -27.83 14.14 21.31
N GLY A 373 -26.55 14.34 21.01
CA GLY A 373 -25.60 14.98 21.92
C GLY A 373 -24.88 14.00 22.85
N LEU A 374 -25.18 12.71 22.76
CA LEU A 374 -24.45 11.66 23.47
C LEU A 374 -23.00 11.62 22.98
N ILE A 375 -22.06 11.70 23.91
CA ILE A 375 -20.62 11.59 23.63
C ILE A 375 -20.17 10.16 23.92
N ALA A 376 -19.53 9.56 22.93
CA ALA A 376 -18.88 8.27 23.06
C ALA A 376 -17.42 8.40 22.66
N HIS A 377 -16.56 7.56 23.21
CA HIS A 377 -15.18 7.44 22.78
C HIS A 377 -14.84 5.97 22.57
N GLY A 378 -13.81 5.71 21.79
CA GLY A 378 -13.36 4.35 21.57
C GLY A 378 -12.34 4.21 20.46
N LYS A 379 -12.03 2.95 20.15
CA LYS A 379 -10.94 2.59 19.24
C LYS A 379 -11.52 2.31 17.85
N THR A 380 -10.96 2.91 16.79
CA THR A 380 -11.45 2.69 15.40
C THR A 380 -11.00 1.36 14.81
N THR A 381 -9.81 0.89 15.17
CA THR A 381 -9.27 -0.38 14.70
C THR A 381 -9.36 -1.41 15.81
N GLN A 382 -9.96 -2.57 15.52
CA GLN A 382 -9.78 -3.74 16.37
C GLN A 382 -8.26 -3.97 16.54
N SER A 383 -7.83 -4.24 17.76
CA SER A 383 -6.44 -4.58 18.08
C SER A 383 -6.09 -5.90 17.40
N VAL A 384 -5.51 -5.82 16.20
CA VAL A 384 -5.03 -6.99 15.46
C VAL A 384 -3.73 -7.44 16.10
N PHE A 385 -3.69 -8.68 16.60
CA PHE A 385 -2.54 -9.23 17.33
C PHE A 385 -1.23 -9.09 16.54
N GLU A 386 -1.27 -9.32 15.23
CA GLU A 386 -0.14 -9.22 14.31
C GLU A 386 0.51 -7.83 14.33
N TYR A 387 -0.25 -6.75 14.57
CA TYR A 387 0.28 -5.39 14.66
C TYR A 387 1.12 -5.18 15.92
N TYR A 388 0.71 -5.76 17.05
CA TYR A 388 1.49 -5.69 18.30
C TYR A 388 2.80 -6.48 18.17
N VAL A 389 2.78 -7.63 17.48
CA VAL A 389 4.00 -8.41 17.21
C VAL A 389 4.97 -7.64 16.30
N GLN A 390 4.45 -7.02 15.24
CA GLN A 390 5.27 -6.20 14.35
C GLN A 390 5.85 -4.98 15.06
N ASP A 391 5.06 -4.28 15.86
CA ASP A 391 5.52 -3.10 16.61
C ASP A 391 6.57 -3.48 17.68
N ALA A 392 6.40 -4.60 18.38
CA ALA A 392 7.41 -5.10 19.31
C ALA A 392 8.74 -5.43 18.60
N MET A 393 8.67 -6.00 17.39
CA MET A 393 9.86 -6.30 16.60
C MET A 393 10.51 -5.04 16.03
N GLU A 394 9.70 -4.04 15.61
CA GLU A 394 10.18 -2.74 15.16
C GLU A 394 10.86 -1.96 16.30
N LEU A 395 10.33 -2.04 17.53
CA LEU A 395 10.97 -1.47 18.72
C LEU A 395 12.39 -2.01 18.91
N VAL A 396 12.57 -3.33 18.79
CA VAL A 396 13.90 -3.96 18.85
C VAL A 396 14.79 -3.46 17.71
N ALA A 397 14.29 -3.44 16.47
CA ALA A 397 15.07 -3.00 15.32
C ALA A 397 15.55 -1.55 15.46
N ARG A 398 14.67 -0.63 15.87
CA ARG A 398 15.00 0.79 16.10
C ARG A 398 15.98 0.97 17.28
N ALA A 399 15.81 0.21 18.36
CA ALA A 399 16.74 0.25 19.49
C ALA A 399 18.14 -0.26 19.10
N VAL A 400 18.22 -1.37 18.36
CA VAL A 400 19.50 -1.89 17.84
C VAL A 400 20.12 -0.90 16.84
N ALA A 401 19.34 -0.29 15.96
CA ALA A 401 19.82 0.69 15.00
C ALA A 401 20.48 1.89 15.69
N THR A 402 19.78 2.49 16.66
CA THR A 402 20.29 3.65 17.43
C THR A 402 21.51 3.28 18.27
N ALA A 403 21.51 2.12 18.93
CA ALA A 403 22.63 1.61 19.71
C ALA A 403 23.88 1.36 18.84
N THR A 404 23.68 0.85 17.62
CA THR A 404 24.72 0.51 16.64
C THR A 404 25.43 1.76 16.10
N MET A 405 24.71 2.86 15.94
CA MET A 405 25.28 4.15 15.50
C MET A 405 26.22 4.76 16.54
N LEU A 406 26.03 4.44 17.83
CA LEU A 406 26.88 4.92 18.92
C LEU A 406 28.05 3.97 19.22
N GLN A 407 27.76 2.68 19.44
CA GLN A 407 28.78 1.68 19.74
C GLN A 407 28.42 0.32 19.10
N PRO A 408 28.90 0.05 17.86
CA PRO A 408 28.50 -1.13 17.10
C PRO A 408 28.98 -2.44 17.74
N GLU A 409 30.10 -2.44 18.47
CA GLU A 409 30.61 -3.65 19.14
C GLU A 409 29.68 -4.15 20.25
N LEU A 410 29.16 -3.25 21.09
CA LEU A 410 28.23 -3.62 22.17
C LEU A 410 26.81 -3.87 21.66
N ALA A 411 26.40 -3.25 20.55
CA ALA A 411 25.05 -3.42 20.01
C ALA A 411 24.87 -4.72 19.21
N LEU A 412 25.89 -5.09 18.41
CA LEU A 412 25.78 -6.19 17.45
C LEU A 412 26.42 -7.50 17.91
N ILE A 413 27.36 -7.47 18.87
CA ILE A 413 28.01 -8.68 19.37
C ILE A 413 27.27 -9.14 20.64
N PRO A 414 26.60 -10.31 20.63
CA PRO A 414 25.93 -10.85 21.80
C PRO A 414 26.92 -11.12 22.94
N SER A 415 26.52 -10.80 24.18
CA SER A 415 27.35 -10.99 25.36
C SER A 415 27.51 -12.47 25.72
N THR A 416 26.50 -13.29 25.44
CA THR A 416 26.43 -14.70 25.81
C THR A 416 26.01 -15.53 24.59
N MET A 417 26.87 -16.48 24.20
CA MET A 417 26.59 -17.49 23.15
C MET A 417 26.46 -18.89 23.73
N ASN A 418 26.69 -19.01 25.04
CA ASN A 418 26.65 -20.25 25.80
C ASN A 418 26.08 -19.92 27.17
N CYS A 419 25.03 -20.64 27.58
CA CYS A 419 24.43 -20.49 28.91
C CYS A 419 25.37 -20.89 30.05
N MET A 420 26.41 -21.68 29.77
CA MET A 420 27.36 -22.16 30.78
C MET A 420 28.53 -21.19 31.04
N ASP A 421 28.78 -20.20 30.17
CA ASP A 421 29.87 -19.22 30.30
C ASP A 421 29.30 -17.85 30.69
N VAL A 422 29.05 -17.64 31.98
CA VAL A 422 28.56 -16.37 32.51
C VAL A 422 29.77 -15.48 32.82
N LYS A 423 30.21 -14.70 31.83
CA LYS A 423 31.24 -13.68 32.03
C LYS A 423 30.65 -12.42 32.63
N THR A 424 31.06 -12.09 33.84
CA THR A 424 30.74 -10.83 34.50
C THR A 424 31.59 -9.70 33.91
N THR A 425 31.00 -8.96 32.97
CA THR A 425 31.55 -7.69 32.50
C THR A 425 30.77 -6.54 33.12
N ASN A 426 31.38 -5.36 33.30
CA ASN A 426 30.72 -4.21 33.92
C ASN A 426 29.52 -3.69 33.14
N LEU A 427 29.42 -3.98 31.83
CA LEU A 427 28.30 -3.63 30.98
C LEU A 427 28.13 -4.70 29.89
N THR A 428 27.02 -5.43 29.91
CA THR A 428 26.68 -6.41 28.87
C THR A 428 25.98 -5.75 27.68
N SER A 429 25.98 -6.41 26.52
CA SER A 429 25.26 -5.92 25.33
C SER A 429 23.75 -5.77 25.60
N GLY A 430 23.14 -6.68 26.36
CA GLY A 430 21.73 -6.56 26.72
C GLY A 430 21.41 -5.42 27.69
N GLN A 431 22.27 -5.14 28.68
CA GLN A 431 22.12 -3.96 29.54
C GLN A 431 22.34 -2.65 28.78
N TYR A 432 23.18 -2.67 27.76
CA TYR A 432 23.36 -1.54 26.86
C TYR A 432 22.09 -1.34 26.01
N LEU A 433 21.59 -2.39 25.36
CA LEU A 433 20.39 -2.35 24.51
C LEU A 433 19.11 -2.01 25.30
N SER A 434 18.96 -2.44 26.55
CA SER A 434 17.77 -2.14 27.35
C SER A 434 17.58 -0.65 27.60
N ARG A 435 18.67 0.13 27.71
CA ARG A 435 18.61 1.59 27.80
C ARG A 435 18.05 2.24 26.53
N PHE A 436 18.38 1.68 25.36
CA PHE A 436 17.82 2.14 24.10
C PHE A 436 16.37 1.73 23.96
N LEU A 437 16.03 0.47 24.29
CA LEU A 437 14.64 -0.01 24.29
C LEU A 437 13.73 0.86 25.18
N ALA A 438 14.19 1.25 26.37
CA ALA A 438 13.44 2.12 27.28
C ALA A 438 13.28 3.57 26.76
N ASN A 439 14.22 4.06 25.94
CA ASN A 439 14.19 5.44 25.42
C ASN A 439 13.60 5.54 24.00
N THR A 440 13.41 4.41 23.31
CA THR A 440 12.81 4.41 21.96
C THR A 440 11.32 4.68 22.02
N THR A 441 10.88 5.66 21.22
CA THR A 441 9.47 5.99 21.00
C THR A 441 9.22 6.14 19.50
N PHE A 442 8.12 5.61 19.00
CA PHE A 442 7.75 5.73 17.59
C PHE A 442 6.26 5.46 17.38
N ARG A 443 5.77 5.81 16.20
CA ARG A 443 4.40 5.52 15.78
C ARG A 443 4.39 4.22 14.97
N GLY A 444 3.85 3.15 15.56
CA GLY A 444 3.69 1.83 14.94
C GLY A 444 2.29 1.64 14.33
N LEU A 445 1.97 0.39 13.99
CA LEU A 445 0.67 0.00 13.43
C LEU A 445 -0.43 -0.10 14.50
N SER A 446 -0.07 -0.50 15.73
CA SER A 446 -1.01 -0.60 16.86
C SER A 446 -1.27 0.77 17.52
N GLY A 447 -0.28 1.66 17.54
CA GLY A 447 -0.40 2.98 18.15
C GLY A 447 0.92 3.71 18.30
N SER A 448 0.94 4.74 19.15
CA SER A 448 2.20 5.35 19.59
C SER A 448 2.84 4.47 20.65
N ILE A 449 3.96 3.84 20.31
CA ILE A 449 4.70 2.94 21.21
C ILE A 449 5.63 3.76 22.10
N LYS A 450 5.46 3.60 23.41
CA LYS A 450 6.31 4.22 24.43
C LYS A 450 6.52 3.26 25.60
N VAL A 451 7.75 3.22 26.11
CA VAL A 451 8.06 2.47 27.33
C VAL A 451 7.84 3.36 28.56
N LYS A 452 7.00 2.92 29.49
CA LYS A 452 6.74 3.50 30.81
C LYS A 452 7.54 2.72 31.86
N ASP A 453 8.13 3.45 32.80
CA ASP A 453 8.86 2.91 33.97
C ASP A 453 9.97 1.89 33.63
N SER A 454 10.50 1.93 32.40
CA SER A 454 11.50 0.99 31.86
C SER A 454 11.09 -0.49 31.85
N THR A 455 9.81 -0.82 32.09
CA THR A 455 9.30 -2.20 32.22
C THR A 455 8.01 -2.44 31.43
N ILE A 456 7.18 -1.43 31.21
CA ILE A 456 5.88 -1.58 30.54
C ILE A 456 5.92 -0.86 29.21
N ILE A 457 5.62 -1.56 28.12
CA ILE A 457 5.43 -0.98 26.80
C ILE A 457 3.96 -0.61 26.68
N SER A 458 3.67 0.68 26.68
CA SER A 458 2.34 1.20 26.36
C SER A 458 2.22 1.42 24.86
N SER A 459 1.19 0.81 24.25
CA SER A 459 0.69 1.22 22.94
C SER A 459 -0.44 2.21 23.17
N GLU A 460 -0.17 3.51 23.05
CA GLU A 460 -1.24 4.51 23.08
C GLU A 460 -1.96 4.48 21.74
N ASN A 461 -3.08 3.74 21.70
CA ASN A 461 -3.97 3.72 20.54
C ASN A 461 -4.65 5.10 20.45
N ASN A 462 -4.83 5.61 19.22
CA ASN A 462 -5.60 6.83 19.03
C ASN A 462 -7.06 6.52 19.38
N PHE A 463 -7.55 7.07 20.48
CA PHE A 463 -8.98 7.07 20.76
C PHE A 463 -9.64 8.13 19.93
N PHE A 464 -10.77 7.79 19.33
CA PHE A 464 -11.59 8.75 18.63
C PHE A 464 -12.79 9.08 19.49
N ILE A 465 -13.20 10.33 19.42
CA ILE A 465 -14.33 10.87 20.15
C ILE A 465 -15.43 11.10 19.14
N TRP A 466 -16.62 10.58 19.43
CA TRP A 466 -17.81 10.72 18.61
C TRP A 466 -18.91 11.43 19.37
N ASN A 467 -19.72 12.16 18.62
CA ASN A 467 -20.95 12.76 19.11
C ASN A 467 -22.11 12.32 18.21
N LEU A 468 -23.20 11.88 18.82
CA LEU A 468 -24.40 11.50 18.09
C LEU A 468 -25.16 12.76 17.65
N GLN A 469 -25.13 13.05 16.36
CA GLN A 469 -25.75 14.24 15.78
C GLN A 469 -26.74 13.86 14.67
N HIS A 470 -27.51 14.82 14.18
CA HIS A 470 -28.24 14.62 12.95
C HIS A 470 -27.28 14.72 11.76
N ASP A 471 -27.32 13.72 10.90
CA ASP A 471 -26.82 13.80 9.52
C ASP A 471 -27.60 14.92 8.78
N PRO A 472 -27.05 15.58 7.76
CA PRO A 472 -27.78 16.48 6.84
C PRO A 472 -29.18 16.02 6.41
N MET A 473 -29.44 14.71 6.33
CA MET A 473 -30.76 14.13 6.02
C MET A 473 -31.71 13.97 7.23
N GLY A 474 -31.34 14.50 8.41
CA GLY A 474 -32.15 14.43 9.64
C GLY A 474 -32.15 13.08 10.36
N LYS A 475 -31.29 12.13 9.97
CA LYS A 475 -31.13 10.83 10.65
C LYS A 475 -30.03 10.89 11.72
N PRO A 476 -30.16 10.19 12.85
CA PRO A 476 -29.10 10.15 13.85
C PRO A 476 -27.87 9.42 13.30
N MET A 477 -26.70 10.06 13.36
CA MET A 477 -25.41 9.56 12.90
C MET A 477 -24.30 9.94 13.91
N TRP A 478 -23.40 8.99 14.18
CA TRP A 478 -22.19 9.22 14.96
C TRP A 478 -21.17 10.03 14.15
N THR A 479 -20.93 11.27 14.55
CA THR A 479 -19.95 12.17 13.91
C THR A 479 -18.67 12.23 14.72
N ARG A 480 -17.51 12.03 14.08
CA ARG A 480 -16.20 12.12 14.73
C ARG A 480 -15.86 13.58 15.06
N LEU A 481 -15.61 13.87 16.34
CA LEU A 481 -15.24 15.18 16.84
C LEU A 481 -13.72 15.41 16.83
N GLY A 482 -12.95 14.37 17.12
CA GLY A 482 -11.49 14.46 17.22
C GLY A 482 -10.85 13.17 17.67
N SER A 483 -9.55 13.25 17.95
CA SER A 483 -8.73 12.16 18.46
C SER A 483 -8.02 12.54 19.74
N TRP A 484 -7.85 11.58 20.66
CA TRP A 484 -7.09 11.75 21.89
C TRP A 484 -5.70 11.14 21.73
N GLN A 485 -4.67 11.96 21.93
CA GLN A 485 -3.26 11.60 21.75
C GLN A 485 -2.43 12.25 22.87
N GLY A 486 -1.64 11.46 23.60
CA GLY A 486 -0.71 11.98 24.63
C GLY A 486 -1.38 12.80 25.75
N GLY A 487 -2.57 12.38 26.20
CA GLY A 487 -3.31 13.06 27.27
C GLY A 487 -4.03 14.35 26.84
N LYS A 488 -4.11 14.65 25.54
CA LYS A 488 -4.83 15.82 25.01
C LYS A 488 -5.77 15.42 23.88
N ILE A 489 -6.87 16.16 23.76
CA ILE A 489 -7.83 16.02 22.66
C ILE A 489 -7.40 16.96 21.53
N VAL A 490 -7.20 16.38 20.35
CA VAL A 490 -6.97 17.08 19.08
C VAL A 490 -8.28 17.03 18.30
N MET A 491 -8.90 18.19 18.09
CA MET A 491 -10.16 18.29 17.35
C MET A 491 -9.92 18.23 15.84
N ASP A 492 -10.78 17.51 15.12
CA ASP A 492 -10.73 17.46 13.66
C ASP A 492 -11.39 18.70 13.03
N TYR A 493 -12.31 19.33 13.76
CA TYR A 493 -13.02 20.54 13.35
C TYR A 493 -12.87 21.62 14.42
N GLY A 494 -12.56 22.85 14.01
CA GLY A 494 -12.20 23.97 14.89
C GLY A 494 -13.29 24.53 15.81
N THR A 495 -14.42 23.85 16.02
CA THR A 495 -15.49 24.30 16.92
C THR A 495 -16.13 23.13 17.67
N TRP A 496 -16.13 23.20 18.99
CA TRP A 496 -16.86 22.27 19.86
C TRP A 496 -18.38 22.53 19.79
N PRO A 497 -19.26 21.51 19.92
CA PRO A 497 -20.71 21.65 19.73
C PRO A 497 -21.37 22.81 20.50
N GLU A 498 -20.94 23.14 21.71
CA GLU A 498 -21.50 24.29 22.46
C GLU A 498 -21.23 25.66 21.82
N GLN A 499 -20.10 25.84 21.13
CA GLN A 499 -19.81 27.08 20.38
C GLN A 499 -20.64 27.17 19.10
N ALA A 500 -20.97 26.03 18.48
CA ALA A 500 -21.93 25.98 17.38
C ALA A 500 -23.38 26.19 17.86
N GLN A 501 -23.75 25.69 19.05
CA GLN A 501 -25.09 25.86 19.64
C GLN A 501 -25.36 27.32 20.05
N ARG A 502 -24.36 28.03 20.60
CA ARG A 502 -24.46 29.49 20.86
C ARG A 502 -24.60 30.30 19.58
N HIS A 503 -24.07 29.81 18.46
CA HIS A 503 -24.33 30.41 17.15
C HIS A 503 -25.75 30.08 16.62
N LYS A 504 -26.33 28.93 16.99
CA LYS A 504 -27.70 28.54 16.55
C LYS A 504 -28.84 29.30 17.23
N THR A 505 -28.68 29.78 18.46
CA THR A 505 -29.74 30.58 19.13
C THR A 505 -29.93 31.97 18.51
N HIS A 506 -29.00 32.42 17.65
CA HIS A 506 -29.14 33.66 16.89
C HIS A 506 -29.75 33.50 15.49
N PHE A 507 -29.88 32.27 14.98
CA PHE A 507 -30.40 32.00 13.63
C PHE A 507 -31.82 31.42 13.65
N GLN A 508 -32.73 32.06 14.39
CA GLN A 508 -34.16 31.79 14.28
C GLN A 508 -34.79 32.56 13.11
N HIS A 509 -34.22 32.34 11.92
CA HIS A 509 -34.82 32.54 10.60
C HIS A 509 -33.97 31.77 9.60
N SER A 510 -34.38 30.55 9.24
CA SER A 510 -33.67 29.73 8.25
C SER A 510 -33.95 30.28 6.86
N SER A 511 -33.11 31.20 6.38
CA SER A 511 -32.82 31.30 4.95
C SER A 511 -31.90 30.14 4.61
N LYS A 512 -32.22 29.35 3.59
CA LYS A 512 -31.30 28.37 3.02
C LYS A 512 -29.91 29.02 2.83
N LEU A 513 -28.84 28.28 3.15
CA LEU A 513 -27.47 28.77 2.96
C LEU A 513 -27.27 29.04 1.46
N HIS A 514 -26.83 30.25 1.10
CA HIS A 514 -26.61 30.63 -0.30
C HIS A 514 -25.11 30.82 -0.58
N LEU A 515 -24.55 30.06 -1.52
CA LEU A 515 -23.12 30.01 -1.79
C LEU A 515 -22.75 30.54 -3.18
N ARG A 516 -21.64 31.29 -3.27
CA ARG A 516 -21.06 31.68 -4.56
C ARG A 516 -20.01 30.66 -4.97
N VAL A 517 -20.23 30.03 -6.11
CA VAL A 517 -19.41 28.96 -6.64
C VAL A 517 -18.68 29.43 -7.90
N VAL A 518 -17.35 29.34 -7.89
CA VAL A 518 -16.52 29.62 -9.07
C VAL A 518 -16.23 28.34 -9.84
N THR A 519 -16.27 28.42 -11.16
CA THR A 519 -15.93 27.32 -12.06
C THR A 519 -14.99 27.77 -13.18
N LEU A 520 -14.41 26.82 -13.90
CA LEU A 520 -13.57 27.05 -15.06
C LEU A 520 -14.03 26.15 -16.21
N ILE A 521 -14.02 26.70 -17.43
CA ILE A 521 -14.39 25.96 -18.64
C ILE A 521 -13.30 24.93 -18.96
N GLU A 522 -13.63 23.64 -18.87
CA GLU A 522 -12.72 22.54 -19.18
C GLU A 522 -13.48 21.30 -19.66
N HIS A 523 -13.23 20.86 -20.88
CA HIS A 523 -13.92 19.69 -21.45
C HIS A 523 -13.19 18.41 -20.99
N PRO A 524 -13.89 17.36 -20.50
CA PRO A 524 -15.34 17.16 -20.49
C PRO A 524 -16.06 17.48 -19.15
N PHE A 525 -15.42 18.22 -18.25
CA PHE A 525 -15.92 18.44 -16.89
C PHE A 525 -16.93 19.59 -16.79
N VAL A 526 -16.68 20.69 -17.50
CA VAL A 526 -17.53 21.88 -17.56
C VAL A 526 -17.54 22.40 -19.01
N PHE A 527 -18.73 22.40 -19.59
CA PHE A 527 -19.05 22.98 -20.88
C PHE A 527 -19.87 24.25 -20.68
N THR A 528 -19.83 25.14 -21.66
CA THR A 528 -20.67 26.34 -21.71
C THR A 528 -21.42 26.42 -23.02
N ARG A 529 -22.66 26.92 -22.94
CA ARG A 529 -23.49 27.26 -24.09
C ARG A 529 -24.11 28.64 -23.88
N GLU A 530 -24.53 29.27 -24.96
CA GLU A 530 -25.23 30.55 -24.88
C GLU A 530 -26.65 30.34 -24.32
N VAL A 531 -27.19 31.38 -23.67
CA VAL A 531 -28.57 31.39 -23.19
C VAL A 531 -29.54 31.60 -24.35
N ASP A 532 -30.80 31.19 -24.16
CA ASP A 532 -31.86 31.43 -25.15
C ASP A 532 -32.20 32.93 -25.26
N ASP A 533 -33.06 33.31 -26.21
CA ASP A 533 -33.47 34.71 -26.45
C ASP A 533 -34.13 35.35 -25.21
N GLU A 534 -34.73 34.53 -24.33
CA GLU A 534 -35.30 34.95 -23.04
C GLU A 534 -34.27 34.99 -21.88
N GLY A 535 -33.00 34.64 -22.13
CA GLY A 535 -31.93 34.66 -21.13
C GLY A 535 -31.96 33.50 -20.13
N LEU A 536 -32.71 32.44 -20.43
CA LEU A 536 -32.89 31.24 -19.60
C LEU A 536 -32.06 30.05 -20.12
N CYS A 537 -31.88 29.06 -19.25
CA CYS A 537 -31.15 27.83 -19.54
C CYS A 537 -32.09 26.62 -19.52
N PRO A 538 -32.48 26.06 -20.69
CA PRO A 538 -33.36 24.88 -20.73
C PRO A 538 -32.67 23.57 -20.28
N ALA A 539 -31.34 23.58 -20.16
CA ALA A 539 -30.50 22.45 -19.76
C ALA A 539 -29.21 22.95 -19.08
N GLY A 540 -28.86 22.37 -17.95
CA GLY A 540 -27.76 22.88 -17.11
C GLY A 540 -28.12 24.18 -16.38
N GLN A 541 -27.13 24.72 -15.68
CA GLN A 541 -27.32 25.80 -14.72
C GLN A 541 -26.93 27.15 -15.32
N LEU A 542 -27.68 28.21 -14.96
CA LEU A 542 -27.28 29.58 -15.28
C LEU A 542 -25.97 29.93 -14.58
N CYS A 543 -25.00 30.43 -15.35
CA CYS A 543 -23.73 30.91 -14.84
C CYS A 543 -23.38 32.28 -15.41
N LEU A 544 -22.72 33.11 -14.60
CA LEU A 544 -22.25 34.42 -15.05
C LEU A 544 -20.83 34.31 -15.60
N ASP A 545 -20.58 34.99 -16.72
CA ASP A 545 -19.26 35.18 -17.30
C ASP A 545 -18.89 36.67 -17.19
N PRO A 546 -18.24 37.11 -16.09
CA PRO A 546 -17.94 38.51 -15.86
C PRO A 546 -16.87 39.06 -16.82
N MET A 547 -16.06 38.21 -17.47
CA MET A 547 -14.94 38.60 -18.35
C MET A 547 -13.93 39.58 -17.71
N THR A 548 -13.99 39.76 -16.38
CA THR A 548 -13.14 40.64 -15.58
C THR A 548 -12.78 39.99 -14.26
N ASN A 549 -11.68 40.44 -13.67
CA ASN A 549 -11.23 40.02 -12.34
C ASN A 549 -11.66 40.98 -11.23
N ASP A 550 -12.44 42.03 -11.54
CA ASP A 550 -12.91 43.00 -10.56
C ASP A 550 -14.07 42.45 -9.73
N SER A 551 -13.79 42.14 -8.46
CA SER A 551 -14.77 41.61 -7.49
C SER A 551 -16.01 42.49 -7.32
N SER A 552 -15.82 43.82 -7.30
CA SER A 552 -16.91 44.79 -7.14
C SER A 552 -17.94 44.74 -8.29
N MET A 553 -17.49 44.45 -9.51
CA MET A 553 -18.36 44.32 -10.66
C MET A 553 -19.16 43.02 -10.59
N LEU A 554 -18.53 41.92 -10.20
CA LEU A 554 -19.19 40.64 -9.95
C LEU A 554 -20.24 40.74 -8.84
N ASP A 555 -19.95 41.44 -7.73
CA ASP A 555 -20.93 41.72 -6.67
C ASP A 555 -22.14 42.50 -7.20
N SER A 556 -21.91 43.49 -8.07
CA SER A 556 -22.98 44.27 -8.69
C SER A 556 -23.86 43.43 -9.63
N LEU A 557 -23.26 42.46 -10.34
CA LEU A 557 -23.99 41.54 -11.21
C LEU A 557 -24.87 40.58 -10.40
N PHE A 558 -24.34 40.00 -9.32
CA PHE A 558 -25.14 39.14 -8.44
C PHE A 558 -26.26 39.90 -7.76
N ASN A 559 -26.02 41.10 -7.24
CA ASN A 559 -27.08 41.93 -6.67
C ASN A 559 -28.18 42.27 -7.69
N SER A 560 -27.79 42.48 -8.96
CA SER A 560 -28.74 42.74 -10.05
C SER A 560 -29.53 41.49 -10.45
N LEU A 561 -28.92 40.30 -10.36
CA LEU A 561 -29.56 39.01 -10.65
C LEU A 561 -30.65 38.66 -9.62
N HIS A 562 -30.40 38.95 -8.33
CA HIS A 562 -31.37 38.74 -7.25
C HIS A 562 -32.44 39.83 -7.16
N SER A 563 -32.26 40.94 -7.87
CA SER A 563 -33.29 41.99 -7.97
C SER A 563 -34.47 41.48 -8.80
N SER A 564 -35.69 41.80 -8.38
CA SER A 564 -36.94 41.32 -9.00
C SER A 564 -37.11 41.62 -10.50
N ASN A 565 -36.25 42.48 -11.06
CA ASN A 565 -36.32 42.95 -12.44
C ASN A 565 -35.20 42.40 -13.35
N ASP A 566 -34.37 41.45 -12.88
CA ASP A 566 -33.28 40.78 -13.60
C ASP A 566 -32.62 41.64 -14.69
N THR A 567 -31.88 42.66 -14.27
CA THR A 567 -31.31 43.67 -15.16
C THR A 567 -29.94 43.27 -15.73
N VAL A 568 -29.53 42.00 -15.59
CA VAL A 568 -28.22 41.54 -16.02
C VAL A 568 -28.18 41.39 -17.55
N PRO A 569 -27.25 42.05 -18.26
CA PRO A 569 -27.11 41.91 -19.71
C PRO A 569 -26.89 40.47 -20.16
N ILE A 570 -27.60 40.03 -21.21
CA ILE A 570 -27.52 38.68 -21.80
C ILE A 570 -26.07 38.26 -22.12
N LYS A 571 -25.21 39.22 -22.51
CA LYS A 571 -23.79 38.98 -22.81
C LYS A 571 -22.99 38.35 -21.67
N PHE A 572 -23.42 38.55 -20.42
CA PHE A 572 -22.75 38.00 -19.24
C PHE A 572 -23.42 36.73 -18.72
N LYS A 573 -24.51 36.28 -19.34
CA LYS A 573 -25.22 35.05 -18.99
C LYS A 573 -24.80 33.92 -19.91
N LYS A 574 -24.45 32.78 -19.34
CA LYS A 574 -24.15 31.53 -20.05
C LYS A 574 -24.86 30.38 -19.34
N CYS A 575 -25.04 29.26 -20.02
CA CYS A 575 -25.48 28.02 -19.39
C CYS A 575 -24.29 27.09 -19.24
N CYS A 576 -23.98 26.73 -18.00
CA CYS A 576 -22.92 25.80 -17.65
C CYS A 576 -23.50 24.40 -17.43
N TYR A 577 -22.86 23.38 -17.99
CA TYR A 577 -23.28 21.98 -17.84
C TYR A 577 -22.06 21.04 -17.90
N GLY A 578 -22.21 19.81 -17.41
CA GLY A 578 -21.13 18.82 -17.42
C GLY A 578 -20.98 18.13 -16.07
N TYR A 579 -20.05 17.18 -16.00
CA TYR A 579 -19.89 16.32 -14.82
C TYR A 579 -19.74 17.09 -13.50
N CYS A 580 -18.98 18.19 -13.50
CA CYS A 580 -18.77 19.01 -12.31
C CYS A 580 -20.02 19.80 -11.91
N ILE A 581 -20.86 20.20 -12.88
CA ILE A 581 -22.10 20.94 -12.62
C ILE A 581 -23.17 20.00 -12.07
N ASP A 582 -23.30 18.81 -12.66
CA ASP A 582 -24.23 17.77 -12.19
C ASP A 582 -23.88 17.32 -10.77
N LEU A 583 -22.57 17.22 -10.45
CA LEU A 583 -22.09 16.93 -9.11
C LEU A 583 -22.46 18.05 -8.11
N LEU A 584 -22.33 19.32 -8.51
CA LEU A 584 -22.70 20.46 -7.67
C LEU A 584 -24.20 20.50 -7.40
N GLU A 585 -25.03 20.26 -8.41
CA GLU A 585 -26.49 20.17 -8.25
C GLU A 585 -26.88 19.06 -7.27
N LYS A 586 -26.27 17.87 -7.42
CA LYS A 586 -26.50 16.76 -6.49
C LYS A 586 -26.07 17.10 -5.05
N LEU A 587 -24.95 17.79 -4.89
CA LEU A 587 -24.47 18.25 -3.58
C LEU A 587 -25.41 19.30 -2.97
N ALA A 588 -25.94 20.21 -3.78
CA ALA A 588 -26.89 21.24 -3.36
C ALA A 588 -28.22 20.63 -2.88
N GLU A 589 -28.72 19.62 -3.59
CA GLU A 589 -29.90 18.85 -3.19
C GLU A 589 -29.68 18.11 -1.86
N ASP A 590 -28.56 17.41 -1.73
CA ASP A 590 -28.29 16.53 -0.58
C ASP A 590 -27.97 17.32 0.70
N MET A 591 -27.35 18.51 0.57
CA MET A 591 -26.99 19.38 1.70
C MET A 591 -27.93 20.59 1.88
N ASN A 592 -28.94 20.74 1.03
CA ASN A 592 -29.98 21.79 1.07
C ASN A 592 -29.41 23.23 1.15
N PHE A 593 -28.51 23.56 0.23
CA PHE A 593 -28.01 24.93 0.01
C PHE A 593 -28.38 25.40 -1.40
N ASP A 594 -28.60 26.71 -1.55
CA ASP A 594 -28.77 27.34 -2.86
C ASP A 594 -27.42 27.91 -3.32
N PHE A 595 -27.20 28.05 -4.62
CA PHE A 595 -25.91 28.53 -5.12
C PHE A 595 -26.01 29.36 -6.39
N ASP A 596 -25.05 30.26 -6.52
CA ASP A 596 -24.79 31.03 -7.73
C ASP A 596 -23.50 30.59 -8.37
N LEU A 597 -23.53 30.38 -9.68
CA LEU A 597 -22.38 29.93 -10.45
C LEU A 597 -21.80 31.07 -11.29
N TYR A 598 -20.46 31.20 -11.30
CA TYR A 598 -19.77 32.06 -12.25
C TYR A 598 -18.47 31.47 -12.74
N ILE A 599 -18.04 31.92 -13.91
CA ILE A 599 -16.80 31.51 -14.57
C ILE A 599 -15.70 32.47 -14.13
N VAL A 600 -14.54 31.93 -13.75
CA VAL A 600 -13.38 32.74 -13.37
C VAL A 600 -12.98 33.71 -14.50
N GLY A 601 -12.81 35.00 -14.17
CA GLY A 601 -12.61 36.06 -15.15
C GLY A 601 -11.32 35.97 -15.97
N ASP A 602 -10.25 35.40 -15.40
CA ASP A 602 -8.95 35.27 -16.08
C ASP A 602 -8.79 33.97 -16.87
N GLY A 603 -9.79 33.08 -16.82
CA GLY A 603 -9.78 31.78 -17.47
C GLY A 603 -8.65 30.86 -16.99
N LYS A 604 -8.10 31.09 -15.79
CA LYS A 604 -6.98 30.31 -15.24
C LYS A 604 -7.32 29.79 -13.86
N TYR A 605 -6.77 28.63 -13.54
CA TYR A 605 -6.94 28.06 -12.21
C TYR A 605 -6.18 28.81 -11.10
N GLY A 606 -5.15 29.57 -11.48
CA GLY A 606 -4.35 30.34 -10.55
C GLY A 606 -2.93 29.83 -10.33
N ALA A 607 -2.01 30.80 -10.27
CA ALA A 607 -0.60 30.61 -10.01
C ALA A 607 -0.09 31.71 -9.10
N TRP A 608 0.97 31.42 -8.34
CA TRP A 608 1.65 32.42 -7.53
C TRP A 608 2.46 33.36 -8.44
N LYS A 609 2.06 34.62 -8.54
CA LYS A 609 2.74 35.66 -9.32
C LYS A 609 2.77 36.96 -8.53
N ASN A 610 3.91 37.66 -8.54
CA ASN A 610 4.05 38.98 -7.91
C ASN A 610 3.55 39.04 -6.45
N GLY A 611 3.81 37.98 -5.67
CA GLY A 611 3.45 37.92 -4.25
C GLY A 611 1.97 37.67 -3.94
N HIS A 612 1.14 37.34 -4.93
CA HIS A 612 -0.27 36.98 -4.73
C HIS A 612 -0.67 35.79 -5.62
N TRP A 613 -1.78 35.13 -5.27
CA TRP A 613 -2.40 34.11 -6.10
C TRP A 613 -3.37 34.77 -7.10
N THR A 614 -3.27 34.39 -8.37
CA THR A 614 -4.23 34.83 -9.40
C THR A 614 -5.29 33.77 -9.66
N GLY A 615 -6.26 34.06 -10.53
CA GLY A 615 -7.29 33.14 -11.02
C GLY A 615 -8.15 32.52 -9.94
N LEU A 616 -8.63 31.30 -10.18
CA LEU A 616 -9.59 30.62 -9.31
C LEU A 616 -9.11 30.51 -7.85
N VAL A 617 -7.82 30.24 -7.62
CA VAL A 617 -7.25 30.25 -6.25
C VAL A 617 -7.27 31.65 -5.63
N GLY A 618 -6.99 32.69 -6.42
CA GLY A 618 -7.07 34.07 -5.97
C GLY A 618 -8.49 34.46 -5.55
N ASP A 619 -9.50 34.05 -6.31
CA ASP A 619 -10.92 34.31 -6.03
C ASP A 619 -11.37 33.66 -4.71
N LEU A 620 -10.93 32.43 -4.44
CA LEU A 620 -11.19 31.77 -3.16
C LEU A 620 -10.52 32.50 -1.98
N LEU A 621 -9.26 32.90 -2.12
CA LEU A 621 -8.52 33.59 -1.05
C LEU A 621 -9.04 35.00 -0.75
N ASN A 622 -9.53 35.69 -1.78
CA ASN A 622 -10.12 37.02 -1.64
C ASN A 622 -11.57 36.97 -1.11
N GLY A 623 -12.16 35.79 -0.95
CA GLY A 623 -13.55 35.61 -0.50
C GLY A 623 -14.60 36.00 -1.55
N THR A 624 -14.20 36.12 -2.82
CA THR A 624 -15.15 36.38 -3.92
C THR A 624 -15.98 35.13 -4.22
N ALA A 625 -15.38 33.94 -4.11
CA ALA A 625 -16.06 32.66 -4.08
C ALA A 625 -15.97 32.00 -2.70
N HIS A 626 -17.03 31.28 -2.32
CA HIS A 626 -17.04 30.44 -1.12
C HIS A 626 -16.61 29.00 -1.43
N MET A 627 -16.83 28.55 -2.66
CA MET A 627 -16.48 27.21 -3.12
C MET A 627 -16.04 27.27 -4.58
N ALA A 628 -15.15 26.36 -4.98
CA ALA A 628 -14.81 26.16 -6.38
C ALA A 628 -15.15 24.75 -6.83
N VAL A 629 -15.79 24.62 -7.99
CA VAL A 629 -16.14 23.32 -8.58
C VAL A 629 -15.65 23.28 -10.02
N THR A 630 -14.59 22.52 -10.24
CA THR A 630 -13.97 22.26 -11.56
C THR A 630 -13.03 21.05 -11.44
N SER A 631 -12.46 20.58 -12.54
CA SER A 631 -11.37 19.59 -12.59
C SER A 631 -10.04 20.15 -12.06
N PHE A 632 -10.01 20.46 -10.77
CA PHE A 632 -8.89 21.11 -10.11
C PHE A 632 -7.98 20.09 -9.44
N SER A 633 -6.72 20.01 -9.89
CA SER A 633 -5.76 19.05 -9.33
C SER A 633 -5.22 19.47 -7.96
N ILE A 634 -5.16 18.51 -7.05
CA ILE A 634 -4.59 18.65 -5.71
C ILE A 634 -3.05 18.74 -5.82
N ASN A 635 -2.45 19.78 -5.27
CA ASN A 635 -0.99 19.99 -5.24
C ASN A 635 -0.59 20.59 -3.87
N THR A 636 0.59 20.24 -3.37
CA THR A 636 1.17 20.75 -2.11
C THR A 636 1.18 22.28 -2.02
N ALA A 637 1.58 23.00 -3.07
CA ALA A 637 1.63 24.46 -3.03
C ALA A 637 0.24 25.10 -2.89
N ARG A 638 -0.82 24.40 -3.36
CA ARG A 638 -2.20 24.87 -3.29
C ARG A 638 -2.89 24.42 -2.02
N SER A 639 -2.62 23.20 -1.55
CA SER A 639 -3.16 22.68 -0.29
C SER A 639 -2.65 23.44 0.95
N GLN A 640 -1.62 24.27 0.79
CA GLN A 640 -1.14 25.18 1.83
C GLN A 640 -2.02 26.43 1.99
N VAL A 641 -2.80 26.80 0.97
CA VAL A 641 -3.57 28.05 0.96
C VAL A 641 -5.08 27.82 0.86
N ILE A 642 -5.51 26.67 0.35
CA ILE A 642 -6.93 26.29 0.24
C ILE A 642 -7.13 24.83 0.65
N ASP A 643 -8.31 24.53 1.16
CA ASP A 643 -8.70 23.18 1.54
C ASP A 643 -9.35 22.44 0.37
N PHE A 644 -8.99 21.16 0.23
CA PHE A 644 -9.53 20.27 -0.80
C PHE A 644 -10.45 19.22 -0.17
N THR A 645 -11.51 18.85 -0.90
CA THR A 645 -12.32 17.68 -0.58
C THR A 645 -11.58 16.38 -0.91
N SER A 646 -12.20 15.24 -0.60
CA SER A 646 -11.76 13.98 -1.20
C SER A 646 -11.80 14.09 -2.73
N PRO A 647 -10.81 13.52 -3.45
CA PRO A 647 -10.78 13.56 -4.90
C PRO A 647 -11.96 12.75 -5.46
N PHE A 648 -12.78 13.38 -6.30
CA PHE A 648 -13.92 12.73 -6.96
C PHE A 648 -13.52 12.03 -8.27
N PHE A 649 -12.34 12.33 -8.81
CA PHE A 649 -11.81 11.75 -10.05
C PHE A 649 -10.29 11.57 -9.93
N SER A 650 -9.78 10.40 -10.31
CA SER A 650 -8.36 10.06 -10.25
C SER A 650 -7.80 9.91 -11.66
N THR A 651 -6.81 10.72 -12.02
CA THR A 651 -6.15 10.69 -13.33
C THR A 651 -4.64 10.57 -13.19
N SER A 652 -4.01 9.81 -14.08
CA SER A 652 -2.57 9.82 -14.29
C SER A 652 -2.19 10.59 -15.56
N LEU A 653 -0.94 11.06 -15.62
CA LEU A 653 -0.39 11.66 -16.84
C LEU A 653 -0.12 10.57 -17.88
N GLY A 654 -0.59 10.77 -19.10
CA GLY A 654 -0.38 9.86 -20.23
C GLY A 654 0.23 10.58 -21.44
N ILE A 655 0.96 9.85 -22.27
CA ILE A 655 1.50 10.35 -23.54
C ILE A 655 0.59 9.84 -24.66
N LEU A 656 0.02 10.77 -25.42
CA LEU A 656 -0.79 10.43 -26.58
C LEU A 656 0.09 10.40 -27.84
N VAL A 657 0.20 9.25 -28.48
CA VAL A 657 0.98 9.05 -29.71
C VAL A 657 0.06 8.72 -30.87
N ARG A 658 0.34 9.31 -32.04
CA ARG A 658 -0.37 8.96 -33.27
C ARG A 658 0.18 7.63 -33.81
N THR A 659 -0.68 6.64 -33.99
CA THR A 659 -0.34 5.40 -34.68
C THR A 659 -0.06 5.66 -36.16
N ARG A 660 1.06 5.12 -36.66
CA ARG A 660 1.41 5.15 -38.09
C ARG A 660 1.26 3.75 -38.67
N ASP A 661 0.30 3.56 -39.58
CA ASP A 661 0.22 2.35 -40.39
C ASP A 661 1.29 2.39 -41.50
N THR A 662 2.35 1.60 -41.37
CA THR A 662 3.35 1.44 -42.43
C THR A 662 2.83 0.44 -43.48
N ALA A 663 2.43 0.93 -44.64
CA ALA A 663 2.18 0.06 -45.79
C ALA A 663 3.51 -0.49 -46.33
N ALA A 664 3.56 -1.80 -46.64
CA ALA A 664 4.76 -2.41 -47.19
C ALA A 664 5.15 -1.77 -48.54
N PRO A 665 6.41 -1.37 -48.76
CA PRO A 665 6.84 -0.74 -50.00
C PRO A 665 6.77 -1.73 -51.17
N ILE A 666 6.53 -1.23 -52.39
CA ILE A 666 6.34 -2.04 -53.62
C ILE A 666 7.54 -2.99 -53.90
N GLY A 667 8.74 -2.64 -53.43
CA GLY A 667 9.96 -3.47 -53.57
C GLY A 667 10.16 -4.57 -52.52
N ALA A 668 9.23 -4.74 -51.57
CA ALA A 668 9.39 -5.68 -50.45
C ALA A 668 9.53 -7.15 -50.88
N PHE A 669 9.11 -7.52 -52.10
CA PHE A 669 9.27 -8.87 -52.64
C PHE A 669 10.75 -9.26 -52.89
N MET A 670 11.68 -8.31 -53.00
CA MET A 670 13.11 -8.60 -53.18
C MET A 670 13.86 -8.78 -51.87
N TRP A 671 13.30 -8.36 -50.74
CA TRP A 671 13.93 -8.45 -49.40
C TRP A 671 14.23 -9.88 -48.90
N PRO A 672 13.43 -10.93 -49.21
CA PRO A 672 13.66 -12.26 -48.65
C PRO A 672 14.98 -12.93 -49.04
N LEU A 673 15.63 -12.46 -50.12
CA LEU A 673 16.91 -12.96 -50.60
C LEU A 673 17.88 -11.80 -50.80
N HIS A 674 19.06 -11.92 -50.19
CA HIS A 674 20.13 -10.95 -50.38
C HIS A 674 20.60 -10.91 -51.84
N TRP A 675 21.06 -9.75 -52.33
CA TRP A 675 21.48 -9.57 -53.73
C TRP A 675 22.57 -10.56 -54.19
N THR A 676 23.43 -10.99 -53.27
CA THR A 676 24.46 -12.01 -53.55
C THR A 676 23.85 -13.38 -53.87
N MET A 677 22.71 -13.74 -53.27
CA MET A 677 22.01 -14.99 -53.55
C MET A 677 21.35 -14.97 -54.92
N TRP A 678 20.74 -13.84 -55.30
CA TRP A 678 20.22 -13.64 -56.66
C TRP A 678 21.32 -13.79 -57.71
N LEU A 679 22.47 -13.16 -57.47
CA LEU A 679 23.64 -13.31 -58.34
C LEU A 679 24.14 -14.77 -58.36
N GLY A 680 24.18 -15.45 -57.21
CA GLY A 680 24.55 -16.86 -57.10
C GLY A 680 23.64 -17.79 -57.91
N ILE A 681 22.32 -17.59 -57.86
CA ILE A 681 21.34 -18.34 -58.66
C ILE A 681 21.59 -18.08 -60.15
N PHE A 682 21.83 -16.83 -60.54
CA PHE A 682 22.12 -16.48 -61.93
C PHE A 682 23.40 -17.17 -62.44
N VAL A 683 24.49 -17.11 -61.68
CA VAL A 683 25.77 -17.71 -62.06
C VAL A 683 25.67 -19.24 -62.13
N THR A 684 25.08 -19.89 -61.12
CA THR A 684 24.92 -21.35 -61.09
C THR A 684 24.02 -21.87 -62.21
N LEU A 685 22.97 -21.11 -62.58
CA LEU A 685 22.13 -21.40 -63.74
C LEU A 685 22.93 -21.41 -65.04
N HIS A 686 23.75 -20.39 -65.29
CA HIS A 686 24.55 -20.29 -66.52
C HIS A 686 25.63 -21.37 -66.58
N ILE A 687 26.29 -21.65 -65.46
CA ILE A 687 27.27 -22.75 -65.36
C ILE A 687 26.59 -24.09 -65.68
N THR A 688 25.41 -24.35 -65.12
CA THR A 688 24.66 -25.59 -65.35
C THR A 688 24.26 -25.73 -66.81
N ALA A 689 23.80 -24.65 -67.45
CA ALA A 689 23.48 -24.64 -68.88
C ALA A 689 24.71 -24.91 -69.75
N ILE A 690 25.88 -24.35 -69.42
CA ILE A 690 27.14 -24.63 -70.13
C ILE A 690 27.48 -26.12 -70.00
N PHE A 691 27.45 -26.68 -68.78
CA PHE A 691 27.75 -28.11 -68.58
C PHE A 691 26.76 -29.02 -69.30
N LEU A 692 25.46 -28.71 -69.30
CA LEU A 692 24.46 -29.44 -70.08
C LEU A 692 24.81 -29.45 -71.58
N THR A 693 25.18 -28.30 -72.15
CA THR A 693 25.60 -28.24 -73.56
C THR A 693 26.87 -29.03 -73.84
N LEU A 694 27.87 -28.96 -72.97
CA LEU A 694 29.13 -29.69 -73.13
C LEU A 694 28.90 -31.21 -73.04
N TYR A 695 28.09 -31.67 -72.08
CA TYR A 695 27.75 -33.07 -71.93
C TYR A 695 26.93 -33.61 -73.11
N GLU A 696 26.05 -32.79 -73.69
CA GLU A 696 25.36 -33.17 -74.92
C GLU A 696 26.28 -33.17 -76.15
N TRP A 697 27.23 -32.24 -76.25
CA TRP A 697 28.14 -32.16 -77.40
C TRP A 697 29.24 -33.22 -77.38
N LYS A 698 29.66 -33.67 -76.19
CA LYS A 698 30.72 -34.68 -76.02
C LYS A 698 30.19 -36.12 -75.92
N SER A 699 28.87 -36.30 -75.76
CA SER A 699 28.26 -37.64 -75.69
C SER A 699 28.08 -38.24 -77.10
N PRO A 700 28.46 -39.52 -77.33
CA PRO A 700 28.26 -40.19 -78.63
C PRO A 700 26.78 -40.37 -79.01
N PHE A 701 25.86 -40.24 -78.04
CA PHE A 701 24.41 -40.29 -78.23
C PHE A 701 23.73 -38.91 -78.19
N GLY A 702 24.53 -37.84 -78.10
CA GLY A 702 24.06 -36.46 -77.98
C GLY A 702 23.72 -35.78 -79.32
N MET A 703 22.98 -34.68 -79.25
CA MET A 703 22.58 -33.89 -80.43
C MET A 703 23.72 -32.99 -80.90
N THR A 704 24.75 -33.58 -81.51
CA THR A 704 25.98 -32.86 -81.91
C THR A 704 25.78 -31.98 -83.14
N PRO A 705 26.44 -30.79 -83.21
CA PRO A 705 26.32 -29.87 -84.34
C PRO A 705 26.95 -30.39 -85.66
N LYS A 706 27.77 -31.45 -85.61
CA LYS A 706 28.40 -32.09 -86.77
C LYS A 706 27.66 -33.34 -87.29
N GLY A 707 26.52 -33.72 -86.71
CA GLY A 707 25.73 -34.90 -87.10
C GLY A 707 24.76 -34.67 -88.27
N ARG A 708 24.34 -35.75 -88.94
CA ARG A 708 23.51 -35.77 -90.17
C ARG A 708 22.12 -35.11 -90.06
N ASN A 709 21.64 -34.77 -88.85
CA ASN A 709 20.35 -34.10 -88.60
C ASN A 709 20.53 -32.68 -88.02
N ARG A 710 20.87 -31.73 -88.90
CA ARG A 710 21.17 -30.32 -88.56
C ARG A 710 19.97 -29.52 -87.99
N SER A 711 18.74 -30.03 -88.12
CA SER A 711 17.49 -29.41 -87.65
C SER A 711 17.13 -29.72 -86.19
N LYS A 712 17.90 -30.55 -85.48
CA LYS A 712 17.67 -30.93 -84.07
C LYS A 712 18.93 -30.73 -83.21
N VAL A 713 19.61 -29.59 -83.34
CA VAL A 713 20.79 -29.27 -82.51
C VAL A 713 20.32 -28.73 -81.15
N PHE A 714 20.87 -29.26 -80.06
CA PHE A 714 20.68 -28.68 -78.73
C PHE A 714 21.69 -27.54 -78.56
N SER A 715 21.18 -26.32 -78.64
CA SER A 715 21.93 -25.08 -78.50
C SER A 715 22.05 -24.68 -77.02
N PHE A 716 23.02 -23.83 -76.69
CA PHE A 716 23.11 -23.19 -75.37
C PHE A 716 21.85 -22.40 -75.02
N SER A 717 21.22 -21.77 -76.01
CA SER A 717 19.93 -21.10 -75.82
C SER A 717 18.81 -22.08 -75.41
N SER A 718 18.77 -23.29 -75.97
CA SER A 718 17.80 -24.30 -75.54
C SER A 718 18.11 -24.85 -74.15
N ALA A 719 19.38 -25.00 -73.78
CA ALA A 719 19.78 -25.42 -72.43
C ALA A 719 19.39 -24.38 -71.38
N LEU A 720 19.66 -23.10 -71.64
CA LEU A 720 19.26 -21.98 -70.78
C LEU A 720 17.74 -21.92 -70.62
N ASN A 721 16.97 -22.07 -71.70
CA ASN A 721 15.51 -22.06 -71.64
C ASN A 721 14.97 -23.19 -70.74
N VAL A 722 15.61 -24.38 -70.77
CA VAL A 722 15.26 -25.49 -69.88
C VAL A 722 15.62 -25.16 -68.43
N CYS A 723 16.83 -24.67 -68.15
CA CYS A 723 17.24 -24.30 -66.80
C CYS A 723 16.36 -23.21 -66.18
N TYR A 724 15.97 -22.19 -66.95
CA TYR A 724 15.03 -21.15 -66.53
C TYR A 724 13.61 -21.67 -66.33
N ALA A 725 13.13 -22.56 -67.20
CA ALA A 725 11.81 -23.17 -67.04
C ALA A 725 11.70 -23.97 -65.73
N LEU A 726 12.76 -24.71 -65.37
CA LEU A 726 12.83 -25.43 -64.09
C LEU A 726 12.89 -24.49 -62.88
N LEU A 727 13.64 -23.38 -62.94
CA LEU A 727 13.75 -22.42 -61.85
C LEU A 727 12.41 -21.72 -61.54
N PHE A 728 11.67 -21.33 -62.58
CA PHE A 728 10.38 -20.65 -62.45
C PHE A 728 9.19 -21.62 -62.35
N GLY A 729 9.42 -22.94 -62.31
CA GLY A 729 8.36 -23.94 -62.24
C GLY A 729 7.41 -23.95 -63.46
N ARG A 730 7.87 -23.46 -64.62
CA ARG A 730 7.05 -23.39 -65.84
C ARG A 730 7.02 -24.74 -66.55
N THR A 731 5.84 -25.27 -66.82
CA THR A 731 5.62 -26.49 -67.63
C THR A 731 5.83 -26.21 -69.12
N ALA A 732 7.05 -25.85 -69.52
CA ALA A 732 7.40 -25.75 -70.92
C ALA A 732 7.57 -27.14 -71.54
N ALA A 733 7.27 -27.29 -72.85
CA ALA A 733 7.57 -28.50 -73.62
C ALA A 733 9.10 -28.66 -73.76
N ILE A 734 9.72 -29.23 -72.73
CA ILE A 734 11.15 -29.44 -72.63
C ILE A 734 11.51 -30.69 -73.45
N LYS A 735 12.46 -30.55 -74.38
CA LYS A 735 13.09 -31.72 -75.02
C LYS A 735 14.11 -32.29 -74.02
N PRO A 736 13.88 -33.48 -73.44
CA PRO A 736 14.77 -34.01 -72.41
C PRO A 736 16.14 -34.35 -73.01
N PRO A 737 17.23 -34.13 -72.25
CA PRO A 737 18.56 -34.51 -72.70
C PRO A 737 18.63 -36.01 -72.97
N LYS A 738 19.29 -36.38 -74.08
CA LYS A 738 19.41 -37.79 -74.49
C LYS A 738 20.48 -38.55 -73.72
N CYS A 739 21.52 -37.87 -73.24
CA CYS A 739 22.60 -38.48 -72.47
C CYS A 739 22.17 -38.74 -71.01
N TRP A 740 22.59 -39.87 -70.46
CA TRP A 740 22.33 -40.24 -69.06
C TRP A 740 22.90 -39.23 -68.07
N THR A 741 24.10 -38.71 -68.34
CA THR A 741 24.77 -37.69 -67.54
C THR A 741 24.00 -36.36 -67.53
N GLY A 742 23.43 -35.95 -68.67
CA GLY A 742 22.59 -34.75 -68.75
C GLY A 742 21.26 -34.91 -68.02
N ARG A 743 20.65 -36.10 -68.05
CA ARG A 743 19.44 -36.39 -67.26
C ARG A 743 19.70 -36.34 -65.75
N PHE A 744 20.82 -36.90 -65.30
CA PHE A 744 21.23 -36.82 -63.90
C PHE A 744 21.46 -35.37 -63.46
N LEU A 745 22.21 -34.59 -64.26
CA LEU A 745 22.45 -33.17 -63.97
C LEU A 745 21.15 -32.35 -63.95
N MET A 746 20.21 -32.63 -64.85
CA MET A 746 18.89 -31.98 -64.87
C MET A 746 18.07 -32.28 -63.61
N ASN A 747 18.09 -33.52 -63.12
CA ASN A 747 17.43 -33.88 -61.86
C ASN A 747 18.08 -33.20 -60.65
N LEU A 748 19.41 -33.12 -60.61
CA LEU A 748 20.14 -32.40 -59.55
C LEU A 748 19.80 -30.90 -59.56
N TRP A 749 19.75 -30.28 -60.75
CA TRP A 749 19.32 -28.90 -60.91
C TRP A 749 17.88 -28.68 -60.47
N ALA A 750 16.98 -29.62 -60.75
CA ALA A 750 15.58 -29.56 -60.30
C ALA A 750 15.46 -29.57 -58.76
N ILE A 751 16.23 -30.43 -58.08
CA ILE A 751 16.26 -30.47 -56.61
C ILE A 751 16.77 -29.14 -56.03
N PHE A 752 17.83 -28.58 -56.63
CA PHE A 752 18.35 -27.27 -56.24
C PHE A 752 17.32 -26.15 -56.43
N CYS A 753 16.61 -26.11 -57.56
CA CYS A 753 15.55 -25.12 -57.82
C CYS A 753 14.40 -25.22 -56.80
N MET A 754 13.96 -26.45 -56.47
CA MET A 754 12.94 -26.68 -55.45
C MET A 754 13.38 -26.17 -54.08
N PHE A 755 14.64 -26.39 -53.70
CA PHE A 755 15.20 -25.87 -52.46
C PHE A 755 15.19 -24.32 -52.44
N CYS A 756 15.70 -23.67 -53.49
CA CYS A 756 15.70 -22.21 -53.59
C CYS A 756 14.28 -21.61 -53.53
N LEU A 757 13.32 -22.22 -54.23
CA LEU A 757 11.93 -21.77 -54.23
C LEU A 757 11.31 -21.91 -52.84
N SER A 758 11.50 -23.05 -52.19
CA SER A 758 10.99 -23.31 -50.84
C SER A 758 11.54 -22.30 -49.82
N THR A 759 12.86 -22.04 -49.85
CA THR A 759 13.48 -21.06 -48.95
C THR A 759 13.00 -19.64 -49.23
N TYR A 760 12.85 -19.25 -50.50
CA TYR A 760 12.27 -17.95 -50.87
C TYR A 760 10.85 -17.78 -50.30
N THR A 761 9.99 -18.79 -50.47
CA THR A 761 8.63 -18.74 -49.95
C THR A 761 8.56 -18.72 -48.42
N ALA A 762 9.45 -19.46 -47.74
CA ALA A 762 9.52 -19.47 -46.28
C ALA A 762 9.98 -18.11 -45.72
N ASN A 763 11.00 -17.52 -46.32
CA ASN A 763 11.51 -16.21 -45.90
C ASN A 763 10.51 -15.09 -46.19
N LEU A 764 9.81 -15.14 -47.33
CA LEU A 764 8.76 -14.17 -47.63
C LEU A 764 7.61 -14.25 -46.61
N ALA A 765 7.18 -15.47 -46.25
CA ALA A 765 6.17 -15.68 -45.22
C ALA A 765 6.61 -15.13 -43.86
N ALA A 766 7.86 -15.39 -43.46
CA ALA A 766 8.41 -14.85 -42.21
C ALA A 766 8.44 -13.31 -42.18
N VAL A 767 8.76 -12.66 -43.31
CA VAL A 767 8.75 -11.19 -43.43
C VAL A 767 7.32 -10.63 -43.41
N MET A 768 6.36 -11.29 -44.06
CA MET A 768 4.95 -10.86 -44.05
C MET A 768 4.26 -11.02 -42.69
N VAL A 769 4.72 -11.97 -41.88
CA VAL A 769 4.25 -12.19 -40.50
C VAL A 769 4.90 -11.21 -39.51
N GLY A 770 5.95 -10.49 -39.92
CA GLY A 770 6.60 -9.45 -39.11
C GLY A 770 5.57 -8.49 -38.51
N GLU A 771 5.49 -8.46 -37.19
CA GLU A 771 4.47 -7.76 -36.44
C GLU A 771 4.43 -6.28 -36.84
N LYS A 772 3.22 -5.71 -36.96
CA LYS A 772 3.06 -4.25 -36.99
C LYS A 772 3.70 -3.71 -35.73
N ILE A 773 4.86 -3.05 -35.87
CA ILE A 773 5.52 -2.41 -34.74
C ILE A 773 4.65 -1.20 -34.37
N TYR A 774 3.75 -1.37 -33.41
CA TYR A 774 3.23 -0.23 -32.67
C TYR A 774 4.43 0.32 -31.92
N GLU A 775 4.84 1.56 -32.23
CA GLU A 775 5.80 2.26 -31.38
C GLU A 775 5.10 2.61 -30.07
N GLU A 776 5.03 1.63 -29.17
CA GLU A 776 4.61 1.87 -27.79
C GLU A 776 5.76 2.58 -27.09
N LEU A 777 5.57 3.86 -26.78
CA LEU A 777 6.43 4.56 -25.83
C LEU A 777 6.21 3.89 -24.47
N SER A 778 7.28 3.35 -23.89
CA SER A 778 7.21 2.63 -22.61
C SER A 778 6.98 3.57 -21.41
N GLY A 779 6.99 4.88 -21.63
CA GLY A 779 6.73 5.91 -20.63
C GLY A 779 7.75 7.04 -20.64
N ILE A 780 7.89 7.75 -19.51
CA ILE A 780 8.81 8.90 -19.37
C ILE A 780 10.29 8.49 -19.42
N HIS A 781 10.60 7.25 -19.04
CA HIS A 781 11.96 6.72 -19.07
C HIS A 781 12.35 6.12 -20.42
N ASP A 782 11.50 6.25 -21.43
CA ASP A 782 11.82 5.81 -22.78
C ASP A 782 13.05 6.60 -23.28
N PRO A 783 14.12 5.93 -23.75
CA PRO A 783 15.29 6.60 -24.29
C PRO A 783 14.96 7.61 -25.39
N LYS A 784 13.88 7.38 -26.17
CA LYS A 784 13.41 8.31 -27.21
C LYS A 784 12.84 9.62 -26.64
N VAL A 785 12.34 9.59 -25.41
CA VAL A 785 11.80 10.76 -24.69
C VAL A 785 12.92 11.49 -23.94
N ILE A 786 13.84 10.75 -23.31
CA ILE A 786 14.96 11.32 -22.52
C ILE A 786 15.98 12.03 -23.43
N PHE A 787 16.23 11.45 -24.60
CA PHE A 787 17.26 11.92 -25.53
C PHE A 787 16.61 12.29 -26.86
N PRO A 788 16.14 13.55 -27.04
CA PRO A 788 15.57 14.02 -28.30
C PRO A 788 16.69 14.26 -29.32
N PHE A 789 17.49 13.24 -29.61
CA PHE A 789 18.45 13.27 -30.69
C PHE A 789 17.75 12.76 -31.95
N THR A 790 17.46 13.72 -32.83
CA THR A 790 17.05 13.57 -34.23
C THR A 790 15.59 13.16 -34.52
N LEU A 791 14.89 14.10 -35.19
CA LEU A 791 13.68 13.97 -36.02
C LEU A 791 12.29 13.83 -35.38
N ASP A 792 12.16 13.54 -34.08
CA ASP A 792 10.84 13.50 -33.44
C ASP A 792 10.56 14.77 -32.61
N PHE A 793 9.62 15.60 -33.09
CA PHE A 793 9.14 16.77 -32.36
C PHE A 793 8.01 16.37 -31.41
N PHE A 794 8.29 16.38 -30.11
CA PHE A 794 7.27 16.30 -29.07
C PHE A 794 6.77 17.70 -28.72
N THR A 795 5.48 17.94 -28.90
CA THR A 795 4.81 19.17 -28.45
C THR A 795 4.01 18.90 -27.20
N ALA A 796 4.37 19.53 -26.09
CA ALA A 796 3.51 19.61 -24.91
C ALA A 796 2.45 20.70 -25.13
N HIS A 797 1.19 20.40 -24.86
CA HIS A 797 0.20 21.47 -24.71
C HIS A 797 0.65 22.35 -23.54
N CYS A 798 0.67 23.68 -23.71
CA CYS A 798 1.02 24.66 -22.66
C CYS A 798 -0.08 24.68 -21.57
N ASN A 799 -0.27 23.56 -20.89
CA ASN A 799 -0.96 23.52 -19.63
C ASN A 799 0.07 23.95 -18.56
N PRO A 800 -0.16 25.03 -17.80
CA PRO A 800 0.77 25.51 -16.77
C PRO A 800 1.15 24.43 -15.75
N TYR A 801 0.37 23.35 -15.62
CA TYR A 801 0.67 22.19 -14.78
C TYR A 801 1.81 21.32 -15.26
N VAL A 802 1.78 20.90 -16.53
CA VAL A 802 2.82 20.04 -17.10
C VAL A 802 4.16 20.78 -17.09
N VAL A 803 4.11 22.08 -17.37
CA VAL A 803 5.28 22.97 -17.32
C VAL A 803 5.78 23.16 -15.88
N SER A 804 4.90 23.39 -14.90
CA SER A 804 5.33 23.55 -13.50
C SER A 804 5.92 22.26 -12.91
N TYR A 805 5.31 21.10 -13.19
CA TYR A 805 5.86 19.80 -12.78
C TYR A 805 7.22 19.53 -13.46
N ALA A 806 7.35 19.81 -14.76
CA ALA A 806 8.61 19.66 -15.48
C ALA A 806 9.71 20.55 -14.90
N ILE A 807 9.40 21.81 -14.55
CA ILE A 807 10.34 22.75 -13.91
C ILE A 807 10.78 22.25 -12.54
N VAL A 808 9.87 21.73 -11.72
CA VAL A 808 10.20 21.18 -10.38
C VAL A 808 11.04 19.90 -10.49
N CYS A 809 10.73 19.01 -11.44
CA CYS A 809 11.53 17.80 -11.68
C CYS A 809 12.94 18.13 -12.19
N LEU A 810 13.08 19.14 -13.05
CA LEU A 810 14.40 19.61 -13.52
C LEU A 810 15.19 20.31 -12.41
N SER A 811 14.52 21.01 -11.49
CA SER A 811 15.16 21.64 -10.33
C SER A 811 15.60 20.64 -9.25
N SER A 812 15.00 19.44 -9.20
CA SER A 812 15.37 18.40 -8.23
C SER A 812 16.50 17.48 -8.71
N SER A 813 16.94 17.61 -9.97
CA SER A 813 18.13 16.94 -10.48
C SER A 813 19.35 17.83 -10.20
N SER A 814 20.26 17.35 -9.37
CA SER A 814 21.32 18.08 -8.65
C SER A 814 22.40 18.79 -9.48
N ASN A 815 22.18 19.05 -10.79
CA ASN A 815 23.20 19.59 -11.69
C ASN A 815 22.77 20.80 -12.55
N ALA A 816 21.58 21.37 -12.36
CA ALA A 816 21.16 22.55 -13.13
C ALA A 816 21.34 23.84 -12.32
N ARG A 817 22.33 24.69 -12.67
CA ARG A 817 22.39 26.07 -12.17
C ARG A 817 21.36 26.92 -12.91
N ILE A 818 20.43 27.51 -12.16
CA ILE A 818 19.43 28.45 -12.67
C ILE A 818 19.98 29.87 -12.47
N PHE A 819 20.16 30.63 -13.55
CA PHE A 819 20.38 32.08 -13.49
C PHE A 819 19.01 32.77 -13.50
N SER A 820 18.75 33.58 -12.46
CA SER A 820 17.56 34.41 -12.34
C SER A 820 17.92 35.88 -12.56
N GLN A 821 17.18 36.59 -13.44
CA GLN A 821 16.87 38.03 -13.35
C GLN A 821 15.88 38.45 -14.48
N PRO A 822 15.17 39.60 -14.35
CA PRO A 822 13.72 39.70 -14.61
C PRO A 822 13.33 40.66 -15.76
N THR A 823 12.02 40.73 -16.07
CA THR A 823 11.30 41.70 -16.95
C THR A 823 11.50 41.52 -18.47
N VAL A 824 10.56 41.68 -19.41
CA VAL A 824 9.16 42.16 -19.50
C VAL A 824 8.58 41.63 -20.84
N GLU A 825 7.24 41.58 -20.94
CA GLU A 825 6.37 41.35 -22.12
C GLU A 825 6.99 41.19 -23.53
N THR A 826 6.73 40.05 -24.23
CA THR A 826 6.41 40.05 -25.67
C THR A 826 5.54 38.85 -26.09
N SER A 827 4.80 39.07 -27.18
CA SER A 827 3.72 38.28 -27.78
C SER A 827 4.05 36.84 -28.22
N VAL A 828 2.98 36.04 -28.34
CA VAL A 828 2.83 34.61 -28.69
C VAL A 828 3.58 34.13 -29.95
N GLN A 829 4.22 35.00 -30.74
CA GLN A 829 4.89 34.61 -31.97
C GLN A 829 6.42 34.51 -31.87
N GLU A 830 7.04 35.00 -30.79
CA GLU A 830 8.50 34.89 -30.56
C GLU A 830 8.91 33.73 -29.64
N SER A 831 7.94 33.06 -28.99
CA SER A 831 8.21 31.99 -28.02
C SER A 831 8.85 30.74 -28.64
N THR A 832 8.72 30.55 -29.96
CA THR A 832 9.38 29.46 -30.69
C THR A 832 10.87 29.69 -30.89
N ALA A 833 11.35 30.94 -30.92
CA ALA A 833 12.77 31.25 -31.10
C ALA A 833 13.57 31.12 -29.79
N TRP A 834 12.98 31.49 -28.65
CA TRP A 834 13.66 31.46 -27.35
C TRP A 834 13.95 30.04 -26.84
N PHE A 835 13.09 29.08 -27.14
CA PHE A 835 13.35 27.67 -26.81
C PHE A 835 14.47 27.06 -27.66
N THR A 836 14.69 27.55 -28.89
CA THR A 836 15.82 27.13 -29.73
C THR A 836 17.13 27.80 -29.30
N GLN A 837 17.08 29.05 -28.84
CA GLN A 837 18.27 29.81 -28.43
C GLN A 837 18.87 29.33 -27.09
N MET A 838 18.04 28.91 -26.13
CA MET A 838 18.51 28.46 -24.81
C MET A 838 19.27 27.12 -24.90
N PHE A 839 18.95 26.26 -25.87
CA PHE A 839 19.68 25.02 -26.13
C PHE A 839 20.95 25.21 -26.97
N TYR A 840 21.00 26.23 -27.84
CA TYR A 840 22.21 26.55 -28.59
C TYR A 840 23.32 27.17 -27.71
N CYS A 841 22.97 27.76 -26.57
CA CYS A 841 23.95 28.35 -25.65
C CYS A 841 24.58 27.34 -24.67
N PHE A 842 24.10 26.09 -24.64
CA PHE A 842 24.72 24.99 -23.89
C PHE A 842 25.78 24.22 -24.69
N ILE A 843 25.95 24.57 -25.97
CA ILE A 843 27.04 24.09 -26.84
C ILE A 843 27.92 25.30 -27.21
N LYS A 844 28.57 25.89 -26.20
CA LYS A 844 29.90 26.48 -26.33
C LYS A 844 30.64 26.50 -24.99
#